data_AF-A0A2B7XE97-F1
#
_entry.id   AF-A0A2B7XE97-F1
#
_cell.length_a   1.000
_cell.length_b   1.000
_cell.length_c   1.000
_cell.angle_alpha   90.00
_cell.angle_beta   90.00
_cell.angle_gamma   90.00
#
_symmetry.space_group_name_H-M   'P 1'
#
loop_
_entity.id
_entity.type
_entity.pdbx_description
1 polymer ?
#
loop_
_entity_poly.entity_id
_entity_poly.type
_entity_poly.pdbx_seq_one_letter_code
_entity_poly.pdbx_strand_id
1 'polypeptide(L)'
;MADSDPGAPVVAQRTSQPGGKHHRHSSSINMSLKTALTKLKETTKPSSDSESSPPRKSLASFFLDREHGYSSDDLPSDDSELLSKNEQKRQARKQKRESRTRLSDETRERTESQKREYRQAEKEETEDMKARYGDLPLMQSRNRPRESTLKFDDITEDMIGQEVTFRARVHHVRNLSSKLIFVVFRQQITTLQGVLAEKSGEISTVMIQWAEHVRAGSIVKVKGVLTKPLVPVEGCTIHGVELNIRELHVIVRREEPIPFSVYEAEITDREEDETDGRRNHVLDRTRLSNRILDLRTDTSQSIFRIQSAVCNLFRAALDAQGFIEIHTPKLQSSATESGASVFEVKYFSRDAFLAQSPQLAKQMAVASDFERVYEIGAVFRAENSNTHRHLTEYTGLDMEMAIEEHYHEALEAIDSVIKEIFKGLYGRYRREVDIVKHQFPHEDIVWLDETPIIPFSEGIKLLNESGWRRDGEELSVTEDLGTRDEVRLGELIKENYHTDYYILDNFPKSARPFYTMEDPENPEFTNSFDIFVRGQEIVSGGQRIHDEKILAQRMKDAGIDPSTMEEYMEGFRWGAPPHAGAGIGLERLIMLILKLGNIRLASLFHRDPKSFPAVESSATLPFPESSTLHPPWEKDGQLQNGDTDKERKFQPLEELIANYGDATSTSWPDEKYKVWRDYETGAAVAYVPSSHGYAIIPGNPLCDQSQYYKIAIHFLRWLRSETNLKPIWILCSLPLEEILGEKLGWRSLSCVGEARIDPSRNQAAADAEFAKKIRHAEREGVKLHYLPNDKPLPEDITSKIDQRINEWRENRKGPQIYLSDIKPWRSPRSYQFYYAVDKEGTICAFVALARLSANSMQIKYSLDFPGAPSGAIEYLITHAIQSAAKSGVKSLTFGAGASSHLTSGHNMSATKAKVLQHTYDALVKQFGLNRKTEFRYKLGAHDEPLYIAYPRNGMGSRGIRAILNFFEE
;
A
#
# COMPACT_ATOMS: atom_id res chain seq x y z
N MET A 1 58.21 10.00 -55.55
CA MET A 1 57.62 9.70 -56.87
C MET A 1 56.18 10.16 -56.83
N ALA A 2 55.92 11.25 -57.58
CA ALA A 2 54.72 11.67 -58.31
C ALA A 2 53.32 11.33 -57.74
N ASP A 3 52.31 12.22 -57.78
CA ASP A 3 52.24 13.66 -58.08
C ASP A 3 50.80 14.13 -57.86
N SER A 4 50.65 15.45 -57.75
CA SER A 4 49.51 16.29 -58.12
C SER A 4 48.29 16.45 -57.18
N ASP A 5 48.39 17.50 -56.36
CA ASP A 5 47.41 18.61 -56.21
C ASP A 5 47.15 19.27 -57.60
N PRO A 6 46.08 20.06 -57.89
CA PRO A 6 45.85 21.35 -57.20
C PRO A 6 44.39 21.86 -57.10
N GLY A 7 44.18 22.86 -56.23
CA GLY A 7 43.47 24.08 -56.66
C GLY A 7 42.46 24.72 -55.70
N ALA A 8 42.95 25.56 -54.78
CA ALA A 8 42.24 26.78 -54.32
C ALA A 8 42.57 27.95 -55.30
N PRO A 9 41.82 29.07 -55.40
CA PRO A 9 41.72 30.11 -54.34
C PRO A 9 40.38 30.93 -54.26
N VAL A 10 39.99 31.49 -53.10
CA VAL A 10 40.08 32.92 -52.62
C VAL A 10 39.33 33.93 -53.55
N VAL A 11 38.39 34.79 -53.13
CA VAL A 11 38.53 36.08 -52.38
C VAL A 11 37.15 36.66 -51.98
N ALA A 12 37.20 37.43 -50.88
CA ALA A 12 36.28 38.29 -50.15
C ALA A 12 35.33 39.32 -50.84
N GLN A 13 34.44 39.84 -49.97
CA GLN A 13 33.90 41.22 -49.83
C GLN A 13 32.50 41.62 -50.37
N ARG A 14 31.70 42.09 -49.38
CA ARG A 14 30.88 43.33 -49.33
C ARG A 14 29.57 43.46 -50.14
N THR A 15 28.50 43.68 -49.34
CA THR A 15 27.39 44.67 -49.48
C THR A 15 26.60 44.76 -50.79
N SER A 16 25.26 44.55 -50.70
CA SER A 16 24.20 45.57 -50.93
C SER A 16 22.82 44.94 -51.21
N GLN A 17 21.79 45.48 -50.56
CA GLN A 17 20.38 45.47 -51.03
C GLN A 17 20.27 46.30 -52.33
N PRO A 18 19.31 46.08 -53.26
CA PRO A 18 17.85 46.32 -53.10
C PRO A 18 16.94 45.26 -53.80
N GLY A 19 15.71 44.99 -53.35
CA GLY A 19 14.46 45.61 -53.84
C GLY A 19 14.05 45.11 -55.25
N GLY A 20 12.91 44.49 -55.53
CA GLY A 20 11.69 44.16 -54.80
C GLY A 20 10.64 43.49 -55.72
N LYS A 21 9.38 43.39 -55.21
CA LYS A 21 8.09 43.02 -55.87
C LYS A 21 7.90 41.53 -56.21
N HIS A 22 6.75 40.86 -56.04
CA HIS A 22 5.41 41.17 -55.54
C HIS A 22 4.69 39.84 -55.16
N HIS A 23 3.82 39.91 -54.14
CA HIS A 23 2.59 39.14 -53.86
C HIS A 23 2.49 37.62 -54.10
N ARG A 24 2.06 36.90 -53.04
CA ARG A 24 0.84 36.07 -53.07
C ARG A 24 0.27 35.78 -51.68
N HIS A 25 -1.06 35.83 -51.62
CA HIS A 25 -1.95 35.47 -50.51
C HIS A 25 -1.80 34.02 -50.03
N SER A 26 -1.99 33.79 -48.73
CA SER A 26 -2.87 32.72 -48.24
C SER A 26 -3.47 33.09 -46.87
N SER A 27 -4.75 32.78 -46.70
CA SER A 27 -5.59 33.13 -45.57
C SER A 27 -6.25 31.89 -44.96
N SER A 28 -6.59 32.02 -43.67
CA SER A 28 -7.55 31.23 -42.87
C SER A 28 -7.06 29.92 -42.23
N ILE A 29 -7.69 29.55 -41.10
CA ILE A 29 -7.42 28.43 -40.15
C ILE A 29 -6.65 28.80 -38.85
N ASN A 30 -6.74 30.04 -38.34
CA ASN A 30 -6.28 30.33 -36.96
C ASN A 30 -7.30 31.03 -36.04
N MET A 31 -8.57 31.12 -36.46
CA MET A 31 -9.62 31.86 -35.73
C MET A 31 -10.67 30.99 -35.01
N SER A 32 -10.55 29.66 -34.97
CA SER A 32 -11.61 28.80 -34.41
C SER A 32 -11.46 28.50 -32.90
N LEU A 33 -10.23 28.44 -32.36
CA LEU A 33 -9.97 28.01 -30.97
C LEU A 33 -10.20 29.09 -29.90
N LYS A 34 -10.06 30.38 -30.24
CA LYS A 34 -10.30 31.47 -29.26
C LYS A 34 -11.79 31.68 -28.97
N THR A 35 -12.66 31.37 -29.92
CA THR A 35 -14.09 31.68 -29.86
C THR A 35 -14.88 30.67 -29.01
N ALA A 36 -14.39 29.44 -28.88
CA ALA A 36 -15.02 28.39 -28.05
C ALA A 36 -14.80 28.60 -26.54
N LEU A 37 -13.65 29.15 -26.13
CA LEU A 37 -13.32 29.44 -24.72
C LEU A 37 -14.05 30.67 -24.15
N THR A 38 -14.55 31.56 -25.01
CA THR A 38 -15.38 32.70 -24.60
C THR A 38 -16.84 32.34 -24.34
N LYS A 39 -17.38 31.28 -24.96
CA LYS A 39 -18.79 30.86 -24.77
C LYS A 39 -19.07 30.03 -23.52
N LEU A 40 -18.04 29.55 -22.82
CA LEU A 40 -18.17 28.87 -21.52
C LEU A 40 -18.32 29.83 -20.33
N LYS A 41 -18.38 31.15 -20.58
CA LYS A 41 -18.51 32.19 -19.56
C LYS A 41 -19.90 32.81 -19.43
N GLU A 42 -20.86 32.45 -20.29
CA GLU A 42 -22.15 33.16 -20.39
C GLU A 42 -23.41 32.33 -20.11
N THR A 43 -23.29 31.07 -19.68
CA THR A 43 -24.48 30.25 -19.33
C THR A 43 -24.44 29.78 -17.89
N THR A 44 -24.87 30.65 -16.97
CA THR A 44 -25.47 30.28 -15.67
C THR A 44 -26.03 31.53 -14.99
N LYS A 45 -27.31 31.82 -15.24
CA LYS A 45 -28.17 32.61 -14.35
C LYS A 45 -29.42 31.78 -14.07
N PRO A 46 -29.70 31.43 -12.82
CA PRO A 46 -31.06 31.30 -12.33
C PRO A 46 -31.42 32.47 -11.41
N SER A 47 -32.72 32.69 -11.32
CA SER A 47 -33.47 33.75 -10.66
C SER A 47 -33.35 33.80 -9.13
N SER A 48 -33.73 34.97 -8.59
CA SER A 48 -33.81 35.36 -7.18
C SER A 48 -34.85 34.58 -6.37
N ASP A 49 -34.56 34.30 -5.10
CA ASP A 49 -35.20 34.93 -3.92
C ASP A 49 -34.57 34.46 -2.59
N SER A 50 -34.36 35.43 -1.67
CA SER A 50 -34.20 35.40 -0.17
C SER A 50 -33.43 34.24 0.52
N GLU A 51 -32.56 34.40 1.52
CA GLU A 51 -32.31 35.48 2.49
C GLU A 51 -30.99 35.21 3.26
N SER A 52 -30.21 36.28 3.51
CA SER A 52 -29.27 36.53 4.62
C SER A 52 -27.99 35.69 4.88
N SER A 53 -26.84 36.40 4.82
CA SER A 53 -25.66 36.38 5.73
C SER A 53 -24.28 36.24 5.04
N PRO A 54 -23.21 36.92 5.53
CA PRO A 54 -22.31 37.73 4.70
C PRO A 54 -21.07 36.98 4.15
N PRO A 55 -20.42 37.51 3.08
CA PRO A 55 -19.36 36.80 2.37
C PRO A 55 -17.98 37.00 3.02
N ARG A 56 -17.34 35.92 3.46
CA ARG A 56 -15.89 35.91 3.74
C ARG A 56 -15.10 35.76 2.43
N LYS A 57 -14.31 36.79 2.15
CA LYS A 57 -13.36 36.93 1.04
C LYS A 57 -12.34 35.79 1.05
N SER A 58 -12.04 35.26 -0.12
CA SER A 58 -10.97 34.30 -0.36
C SER A 58 -9.68 34.97 -0.85
N LEU A 59 -8.56 34.41 -0.38
CA LEU A 59 -7.28 34.23 -1.08
C LEU A 59 -6.56 35.48 -1.64
N ALA A 60 -5.55 35.96 -0.90
CA ALA A 60 -4.20 36.26 -1.44
C ALA A 60 -3.23 36.78 -0.36
N SER A 61 -2.49 35.90 0.31
CA SER A 61 -1.20 36.24 0.95
C SER A 61 -0.47 34.97 1.40
N PHE A 62 0.36 34.37 0.54
CA PHE A 62 1.36 33.38 0.97
C PHE A 62 2.51 33.36 -0.04
N PHE A 63 3.37 34.36 0.11
CA PHE A 63 4.83 34.29 -0.03
C PHE A 63 5.32 35.39 0.90
N LEU A 64 5.83 35.02 2.08
CA LEU A 64 6.94 35.67 2.77
C LEU A 64 7.20 34.93 4.09
N ASP A 65 8.47 34.60 4.27
CA ASP A 65 9.08 34.28 5.55
C ASP A 65 8.80 35.38 6.58
N ARG A 66 8.73 34.96 7.83
CA ARG A 66 8.75 35.81 9.02
C ARG A 66 10.04 36.64 9.03
N GLU A 67 9.92 37.95 9.09
CA GLU A 67 10.93 38.79 9.73
C GLU A 67 10.27 39.80 10.68
N HIS A 68 11.10 40.27 11.61
CA HIS A 68 10.77 40.74 12.93
C HIS A 68 10.03 42.08 12.99
N GLY A 69 9.33 42.29 14.10
CA GLY A 69 8.68 43.55 14.40
C GLY A 69 9.68 44.69 14.58
N TYR A 70 9.43 45.79 13.88
CA TYR A 70 9.77 47.12 14.34
C TYR A 70 8.59 48.05 14.06
N SER A 71 8.22 48.79 15.10
CA SER A 71 7.25 49.86 15.13
C SER A 71 7.84 51.13 14.52
N SER A 72 7.12 51.79 13.62
CA SER A 72 7.02 53.26 13.59
C SER A 72 5.84 53.69 12.72
N ASP A 73 4.94 54.47 13.31
CA ASP A 73 4.02 55.36 12.63
C ASP A 73 4.76 56.28 11.64
N ASP A 74 4.19 56.47 10.45
CA ASP A 74 4.10 57.76 9.76
C ASP A 74 3.42 57.58 8.38
N LEU A 75 2.21 58.10 8.25
CA LEU A 75 1.56 58.38 6.96
C LEU A 75 1.94 59.81 6.55
N PRO A 76 2.17 60.05 5.25
CA PRO A 76 1.36 61.08 4.61
C PRO A 76 0.80 60.71 3.23
N SER A 77 -0.45 61.17 3.10
CA SER A 77 -1.28 61.58 1.97
C SER A 77 -0.75 61.61 0.52
N ASP A 78 -1.59 61.02 -0.33
CA ASP A 78 -2.21 61.51 -1.57
C ASP A 78 -1.49 61.58 -2.93
N ASP A 79 -2.31 61.17 -3.90
CA ASP A 79 -2.32 61.38 -5.35
C ASP A 79 -1.19 60.84 -6.25
N SER A 80 -1.47 59.70 -6.90
CA SER A 80 -1.45 59.60 -8.38
C SER A 80 -2.03 58.27 -8.91
N GLU A 81 -2.99 58.40 -9.83
CA GLU A 81 -3.46 57.46 -10.86
C GLU A 81 -3.73 55.99 -10.46
N LEU A 82 -5.03 55.66 -10.37
CA LEU A 82 -5.56 54.31 -10.18
C LEU A 82 -5.20 53.38 -11.36
N LEU A 83 -4.07 52.68 -11.24
CA LEU A 83 -3.69 51.57 -12.13
C LEU A 83 -4.79 50.52 -12.25
N SER A 84 -5.04 50.03 -13.47
CA SER A 84 -6.02 48.98 -13.73
C SER A 84 -5.70 47.69 -12.94
N LYS A 85 -6.72 46.96 -12.47
CA LYS A 85 -6.56 45.64 -11.79
C LYS A 85 -5.69 44.64 -12.58
N ASN A 86 -5.61 44.78 -13.90
CA ASN A 86 -4.74 43.95 -14.75
C ASN A 86 -3.27 44.40 -14.71
N GLU A 87 -2.99 45.70 -14.57
CA GLU A 87 -1.65 46.25 -14.44
C GLU A 87 -1.06 45.99 -13.06
N GLN A 88 -1.88 46.13 -12.01
CA GLN A 88 -1.52 45.73 -10.64
C GLN A 88 -1.14 44.23 -10.58
N LYS A 89 -1.92 43.35 -11.24
CA LYS A 89 -1.58 41.92 -11.36
C LYS A 89 -0.30 41.66 -12.17
N ARG A 90 0.02 42.50 -13.15
CA ARG A 90 1.21 42.36 -13.99
C ARG A 90 2.47 42.83 -13.26
N GLN A 91 2.38 43.93 -12.51
CA GLN A 91 3.44 44.40 -11.61
C GLN A 91 3.68 43.42 -10.45
N ALA A 92 2.62 42.90 -9.80
CA ALA A 92 2.75 41.88 -8.77
C ALA A 92 3.41 40.59 -9.29
N ARG A 93 3.11 40.17 -10.54
CA ARG A 93 3.80 39.04 -11.19
C ARG A 93 5.25 39.33 -11.52
N LYS A 94 5.61 40.57 -11.87
CA LYS A 94 6.99 41.00 -12.15
C LYS A 94 7.82 41.04 -10.87
N GLN A 95 7.30 41.65 -9.80
CA GLN A 95 7.92 41.64 -8.46
C GLN A 95 8.07 40.23 -7.90
N LYS A 96 7.08 39.35 -8.11
CA LYS A 96 7.16 37.92 -7.71
C LYS A 96 8.16 37.11 -8.53
N ARG A 97 8.47 37.54 -9.76
CA ARG A 97 9.51 36.93 -10.60
C ARG A 97 10.89 37.42 -10.19
N GLU A 98 11.05 38.72 -9.96
CA GLU A 98 12.31 39.34 -9.50
C GLU A 98 12.70 38.85 -8.09
N SER A 99 11.76 38.72 -7.15
CA SER A 99 12.01 38.11 -5.84
C SER A 99 12.41 36.64 -5.93
N ARG A 100 11.80 35.85 -6.82
CA ARG A 100 12.22 34.45 -7.06
C ARG A 100 13.61 34.34 -7.68
N THR A 101 13.99 35.28 -8.55
CA THR A 101 15.35 35.31 -9.11
C THR A 101 16.36 35.70 -8.03
N ARG A 102 16.07 36.73 -7.21
CA ARG A 102 16.92 37.11 -6.07
C ARG A 102 17.11 35.97 -5.07
N LEU A 103 16.02 35.30 -4.66
CA LEU A 103 16.10 34.10 -3.81
C LEU A 103 16.94 32.99 -4.45
N SER A 104 16.85 32.80 -5.77
CA SER A 104 17.63 31.79 -6.49
C SER A 104 19.12 32.13 -6.54
N ASP A 105 19.46 33.40 -6.70
CA ASP A 105 20.84 33.88 -6.72
C ASP A 105 21.44 33.87 -5.29
N GLU A 106 20.69 34.30 -4.28
CA GLU A 106 21.06 34.18 -2.85
C GLU A 106 21.27 32.72 -2.44
N THR A 107 20.42 31.79 -2.90
CA THR A 107 20.58 30.36 -2.64
C THR A 107 21.85 29.80 -3.29
N ARG A 108 22.19 30.26 -4.51
CA ARG A 108 23.43 29.89 -5.21
C ARG A 108 24.66 30.40 -4.49
N GLU A 109 24.67 31.67 -4.08
CA GLU A 109 25.78 32.28 -3.35
C GLU A 109 25.98 31.60 -1.99
N ARG A 110 24.90 31.29 -1.26
CA ARG A 110 24.95 30.57 0.02
C ARG A 110 25.49 29.15 -0.15
N THR A 111 25.14 28.45 -1.23
CA THR A 111 25.65 27.11 -1.57
C THR A 111 27.14 27.16 -1.95
N GLU A 112 27.57 28.17 -2.70
CA GLU A 112 28.99 28.36 -3.05
C GLU A 112 29.83 28.74 -1.84
N SER A 113 29.31 29.59 -0.95
CA SER A 113 29.93 29.93 0.34
C SER A 113 30.10 28.69 1.23
N GLN A 114 29.06 27.87 1.39
CA GLN A 114 29.15 26.60 2.13
C GLN A 114 30.19 25.64 1.53
N LYS A 115 30.29 25.54 0.20
CA LYS A 115 31.31 24.72 -0.47
C LYS A 115 32.74 25.25 -0.30
N ARG A 116 32.91 26.56 -0.09
CA ARG A 116 34.21 27.18 0.22
C ARG A 116 34.57 26.93 1.68
N GLU A 117 33.63 27.13 2.60
CA GLU A 117 33.80 26.82 4.03
C GLU A 117 34.16 25.35 4.24
N TYR A 118 33.47 24.42 3.55
CA TYR A 118 33.78 22.99 3.63
C TYR A 118 35.21 22.68 3.19
N ARG A 119 35.64 23.23 2.03
CA ARG A 119 37.00 23.03 1.52
C ARG A 119 38.09 23.65 2.40
N GLN A 120 37.74 24.67 3.17
CA GLN A 120 38.65 25.25 4.15
C GLN A 120 38.71 24.40 5.42
N ALA A 121 37.55 23.96 5.92
CA ALA A 121 37.47 23.08 7.08
C ALA A 121 38.16 21.72 6.85
N GLU A 122 38.07 21.16 5.63
CA GLU A 122 38.77 19.93 5.24
C GLU A 122 40.31 20.08 5.30
N LYS A 123 40.84 21.31 5.16
CA LYS A 123 42.28 21.59 5.33
C LYS A 123 42.69 21.78 6.79
N GLU A 124 41.76 22.19 7.64
CA GLU A 124 41.96 22.40 9.08
C GLU A 124 41.67 21.13 9.89
N GLU A 125 41.18 20.08 9.24
CA GLU A 125 40.81 18.81 9.84
C GLU A 125 42.03 17.95 10.18
N THR A 126 42.16 17.57 11.44
CA THR A 126 43.23 16.69 11.93
C THR A 126 42.77 15.22 11.92
N GLU A 127 43.72 14.29 11.92
CA GLU A 127 43.40 12.84 11.99
C GLU A 127 42.61 12.48 13.26
N ASP A 128 42.89 13.15 14.39
CA ASP A 128 42.16 12.96 15.64
C ASP A 128 40.70 13.44 15.55
N MET A 129 40.43 14.53 14.83
CA MET A 129 39.06 14.99 14.56
C MET A 129 38.32 13.98 13.67
N LYS A 130 38.99 13.49 12.64
CA LYS A 130 38.44 12.53 11.67
C LYS A 130 38.10 11.18 12.32
N ALA A 131 38.86 10.75 13.32
CA ALA A 131 38.59 9.52 14.06
C ALA A 131 37.28 9.55 14.90
N ARG A 132 36.75 10.73 15.19
CA ARG A 132 35.54 10.91 16.03
C ARG A 132 34.23 10.62 15.30
N TYR A 133 34.25 10.45 13.99
CA TYR A 133 33.05 10.17 13.21
C TYR A 133 33.31 9.23 12.03
N GLY A 134 32.25 8.82 11.34
CA GLY A 134 32.34 7.92 10.20
C GLY A 134 31.64 6.58 10.42
N ASP A 135 31.97 5.62 9.57
CA ASP A 135 31.35 4.29 9.60
C ASP A 135 32.25 3.30 10.35
N LEU A 136 31.67 2.59 11.33
CA LEU A 136 32.35 1.48 11.97
C LEU A 136 32.41 0.28 11.00
N PRO A 137 33.45 -0.56 11.10
CA PRO A 137 33.50 -1.79 10.33
C PRO A 137 32.30 -2.69 10.68
N LEU A 138 31.92 -3.53 9.73
CA LEU A 138 30.85 -4.52 9.93
C LEU A 138 31.06 -5.29 11.23
N MET A 139 30.05 -5.26 12.10
CA MET A 139 30.09 -5.94 13.40
C MET A 139 30.06 -7.47 13.18
N GLN A 140 31.24 -8.08 13.22
CA GLN A 140 31.45 -9.53 13.07
C GLN A 140 32.07 -10.16 14.32
N SER A 141 31.81 -9.59 15.49
CA SER A 141 32.30 -10.09 16.79
C SER A 141 33.82 -10.29 16.87
N ARG A 142 34.61 -9.50 16.13
CA ARG A 142 36.09 -9.62 16.07
C ARG A 142 36.76 -9.31 17.41
N ASN A 143 36.16 -8.44 18.21
CA ASN A 143 36.64 -8.02 19.51
C ASN A 143 35.47 -7.82 20.49
N ARG A 144 35.77 -7.90 21.79
CA ARG A 144 34.80 -7.66 22.87
C ARG A 144 35.44 -6.79 23.97
N PRO A 145 35.56 -5.47 23.77
CA PRO A 145 36.23 -4.57 24.71
C PRO A 145 35.50 -4.42 26.05
N ARG A 146 34.25 -4.91 26.17
CA ARG A 146 33.39 -4.79 27.37
C ARG A 146 33.18 -3.35 27.84
N GLU A 147 33.19 -2.41 26.92
CA GLU A 147 32.86 -1.02 27.19
C GLU A 147 31.43 -0.91 27.74
N SER A 148 31.25 -0.10 28.79
CA SER A 148 29.94 0.18 29.34
C SER A 148 29.11 0.98 28.34
N THR A 149 27.84 0.61 28.17
CA THR A 149 26.91 1.34 27.30
C THR A 149 25.65 1.66 28.08
N LEU A 150 25.31 2.94 28.15
CA LEU A 150 24.18 3.44 28.89
C LEU A 150 22.86 3.18 28.15
N LYS A 151 21.80 2.84 28.90
CA LYS A 151 20.43 2.81 28.41
C LYS A 151 19.73 4.12 28.74
N PHE A 152 18.85 4.57 27.86
CA PHE A 152 18.15 5.84 28.05
C PHE A 152 17.21 5.83 29.25
N ASP A 153 16.61 4.68 29.58
CA ASP A 153 15.76 4.55 30.77
C ASP A 153 16.55 4.65 32.09
N ASP A 154 17.89 4.52 32.05
CA ASP A 154 18.75 4.67 33.23
C ASP A 154 19.29 6.10 33.37
N ILE A 155 18.95 7.03 32.45
CA ILE A 155 19.41 8.42 32.50
C ILE A 155 18.63 9.20 33.55
N THR A 156 19.36 9.80 34.48
CA THR A 156 18.82 10.65 35.54
C THR A 156 19.55 12.00 35.56
N GLU A 157 18.95 13.02 36.20
CA GLU A 157 19.52 14.37 36.24
C GLU A 157 20.85 14.46 37.02
N ASP A 158 21.11 13.56 37.96
CA ASP A 158 22.38 13.49 38.71
C ASP A 158 23.56 13.01 37.85
N MET A 159 23.30 12.48 36.65
CA MET A 159 24.34 12.10 35.69
C MET A 159 24.88 13.27 34.86
N ILE A 160 24.36 14.49 35.06
CA ILE A 160 24.86 15.69 34.36
C ILE A 160 26.35 15.88 34.64
N GLY A 161 27.12 16.13 33.57
CA GLY A 161 28.57 16.25 33.59
C GLY A 161 29.32 14.94 33.33
N GLN A 162 28.64 13.78 33.38
CA GLN A 162 29.25 12.48 33.09
C GLN A 162 29.42 12.27 31.59
N GLU A 163 30.54 11.66 31.20
CA GLU A 163 30.77 11.17 29.84
C GLU A 163 30.16 9.77 29.69
N VAL A 164 29.31 9.60 28.68
CA VAL A 164 28.54 8.38 28.44
C VAL A 164 28.69 7.92 27.00
N THR A 165 28.69 6.60 26.83
CA THR A 165 28.62 5.95 25.51
C THR A 165 27.30 5.20 25.41
N PHE A 166 26.61 5.30 24.27
CA PHE A 166 25.41 4.49 24.02
C PHE A 166 25.27 4.12 22.54
N ARG A 167 24.36 3.19 22.27
CA ARG A 167 23.93 2.82 20.92
C ARG A 167 22.47 3.17 20.72
N ALA A 168 22.14 3.97 19.72
CA ALA A 168 20.77 4.41 19.47
C ALA A 168 20.46 4.43 17.96
N ARG A 169 19.19 4.60 17.61
CA ARG A 169 18.81 5.01 16.26
C ARG A 169 18.83 6.53 16.18
N VAL A 170 19.28 7.07 15.05
CA VAL A 170 19.02 8.45 14.69
C VAL A 170 17.53 8.56 14.38
N HIS A 171 16.78 9.29 15.19
CA HIS A 171 15.33 9.42 15.05
C HIS A 171 14.97 10.58 14.14
N HIS A 172 15.58 11.74 14.37
CA HIS A 172 15.44 12.95 13.56
C HIS A 172 16.74 13.78 13.65
N VAL A 173 17.06 14.53 12.58
CA VAL A 173 18.20 15.48 12.56
C VAL A 173 17.64 16.84 12.18
N ARG A 174 17.88 17.85 13.02
CA ARG A 174 17.46 19.24 12.79
C ARG A 174 18.69 20.11 12.57
N ASN A 175 18.81 20.65 11.37
CA ASN A 175 19.91 21.52 10.98
C ASN A 175 19.58 22.98 11.34
N LEU A 176 20.45 23.63 12.11
CA LEU A 176 20.32 25.06 12.42
C LEU A 176 21.30 25.90 11.60
N SER A 177 22.56 25.47 11.52
CA SER A 177 23.62 26.16 10.76
C SER A 177 24.71 25.18 10.33
N SER A 178 25.68 25.64 9.55
CA SER A 178 26.87 24.84 9.19
C SER A 178 27.75 24.46 10.39
N LYS A 179 27.51 25.06 11.57
CA LYS A 179 28.29 24.90 12.80
C LYS A 179 27.51 24.27 13.96
N LEU A 180 26.23 23.95 13.77
CA LEU A 180 25.37 23.40 14.82
C LEU A 180 24.22 22.60 14.23
N ILE A 181 24.08 21.36 14.70
CA ILE A 181 22.92 20.50 14.46
C ILE A 181 22.42 19.90 15.77
N PHE A 182 21.12 19.59 15.80
CA PHE A 182 20.52 18.74 16.81
C PHE A 182 20.20 17.37 16.25
N VAL A 183 20.55 16.32 16.99
CA VAL A 183 20.25 14.94 16.63
C VAL A 183 19.38 14.34 17.71
N VAL A 184 18.16 13.97 17.38
CA VAL A 184 17.30 13.20 18.28
C VAL A 184 17.70 11.74 18.16
N PHE A 185 18.16 11.16 19.27
CA PHE A 185 18.45 9.74 19.38
C PHE A 185 17.27 9.02 19.99
N ARG A 186 17.08 7.76 19.60
CA ARG A 186 16.03 6.92 20.16
C ARG A 186 16.51 5.53 20.50
N GLN A 187 16.13 5.08 21.69
CA GLN A 187 16.17 3.70 22.11
C GLN A 187 14.74 3.26 22.46
N GLN A 188 14.15 2.41 21.62
CA GLN A 188 12.77 1.92 21.81
C GLN A 188 11.76 3.08 21.95
N ILE A 189 11.16 3.24 23.14
CA ILE A 189 10.14 4.25 23.50
C ILE A 189 10.74 5.51 24.13
N THR A 190 12.06 5.60 24.27
CA THR A 190 12.76 6.71 24.95
C THR A 190 13.62 7.47 23.94
N THR A 191 13.53 8.80 23.97
CA THR A 191 14.28 9.73 23.10
C THR A 191 15.12 10.70 23.92
N LEU A 192 16.28 11.05 23.37
CA LEU A 192 17.25 11.98 23.96
C LEU A 192 17.75 12.93 22.86
N GLN A 193 17.79 14.23 23.15
CA GLN A 193 18.42 15.20 22.26
C GLN A 193 19.94 15.20 22.43
N GLY A 194 20.64 15.15 21.30
CA GLY A 194 22.05 15.42 21.19
C GLY A 194 22.33 16.74 20.48
N VAL A 195 23.35 17.45 20.96
CA VAL A 195 23.84 18.71 20.43
C VAL A 195 25.23 18.47 19.84
N LEU A 196 25.40 18.76 18.55
CA LEU A 196 26.70 18.73 17.89
C LEU A 196 27.04 20.13 17.38
N ALA A 197 27.93 20.79 18.10
CA ALA A 197 28.38 22.16 17.83
C ALA A 197 29.87 22.19 17.52
N GLU A 198 30.30 23.11 16.64
CA GLU A 198 31.70 23.32 16.31
C GLU A 198 32.51 23.65 17.58
N LYS A 199 33.65 22.97 17.74
CA LYS A 199 34.60 23.26 18.81
C LYS A 199 36.01 23.19 18.25
N SER A 200 36.69 24.33 18.23
CA SER A 200 38.04 24.44 17.70
C SER A 200 38.97 23.37 18.30
N GLY A 201 39.70 22.66 17.46
CA GLY A 201 40.60 21.58 17.88
C GLY A 201 39.94 20.23 18.18
N GLU A 202 38.60 20.14 18.25
CA GLU A 202 37.91 18.90 18.67
C GLU A 202 36.78 18.45 17.73
N ILE A 203 35.86 19.35 17.35
CA ILE A 203 34.71 19.06 16.50
C ILE A 203 34.76 19.99 15.28
N SER A 204 35.01 19.42 14.10
CA SER A 204 35.09 20.15 12.83
C SER A 204 33.70 20.42 12.24
N THR A 205 33.60 21.44 11.39
CA THR A 205 32.37 21.67 10.58
C THR A 205 32.15 20.56 9.55
N VAL A 206 33.20 19.83 9.16
CA VAL A 206 33.09 18.64 8.28
C VAL A 206 32.35 17.51 9.00
N MET A 207 32.63 17.23 10.27
CA MET A 207 31.87 16.26 11.08
C MET A 207 30.38 16.63 11.14
N ILE A 208 30.06 17.91 11.31
CA ILE A 208 28.69 18.43 11.38
C ILE A 208 27.96 18.22 10.04
N GLN A 209 28.59 18.60 8.93
CA GLN A 209 28.03 18.38 7.60
C GLN A 209 27.90 16.89 7.28
N TRP A 210 28.84 16.04 7.71
CA TRP A 210 28.69 14.59 7.58
C TRP A 210 27.49 14.07 8.37
N ALA A 211 27.33 14.51 9.62
CA ALA A 211 26.25 14.10 10.51
C ALA A 211 24.87 14.54 10.00
N GLU A 212 24.76 15.71 9.36
CA GLU A 212 23.55 16.19 8.66
C GLU A 212 23.05 15.19 7.61
N HIS A 213 23.96 14.45 6.97
CA HIS A 213 23.62 13.46 5.94
C HIS A 213 23.39 12.04 6.50
N VAL A 214 23.52 11.84 7.82
CA VAL A 214 23.18 10.56 8.46
C VAL A 214 21.67 10.42 8.47
N ARG A 215 21.18 9.50 7.65
CA ARG A 215 19.75 9.29 7.45
C ARG A 215 19.06 8.76 8.71
N ALA A 216 17.89 9.32 9.01
CA ALA A 216 17.01 8.83 10.07
C ALA A 216 16.73 7.32 9.93
N GLY A 217 16.78 6.61 11.05
CA GLY A 217 16.70 5.15 11.13
C GLY A 217 18.04 4.43 11.15
N SER A 218 19.16 5.09 10.80
CA SER A 218 20.51 4.52 10.94
C SER A 218 20.82 4.24 12.42
N ILE A 219 21.60 3.19 12.67
CA ILE A 219 22.03 2.82 14.04
C ILE A 219 23.42 3.39 14.26
N VAL A 220 23.60 4.14 15.34
CA VAL A 220 24.82 4.84 15.67
C VAL A 220 25.35 4.44 17.04
N LYS A 221 26.66 4.49 17.21
CA LYS A 221 27.35 4.56 18.50
C LYS A 221 27.68 6.02 18.76
N VAL A 222 27.32 6.52 19.93
CA VAL A 222 27.50 7.92 20.30
C VAL A 222 28.24 7.96 21.62
N LYS A 223 29.24 8.84 21.70
CA LYS A 223 29.94 9.17 22.93
C LYS A 223 29.79 10.67 23.16
N GLY A 224 29.44 11.09 24.38
CA GLY A 224 29.19 12.49 24.69
C GLY A 224 29.09 12.76 26.17
N VAL A 225 28.94 14.04 26.53
CA VAL A 225 28.78 14.48 27.93
C VAL A 225 27.34 14.92 28.17
N LEU A 226 26.70 14.39 29.21
CA LEU A 226 25.35 14.81 29.59
C LEU A 226 25.38 16.23 30.16
N THR A 227 24.45 17.07 29.73
CA THR A 227 24.35 18.47 30.16
C THR A 227 22.91 18.89 30.40
N LYS A 228 22.72 19.92 31.21
CA LYS A 228 21.41 20.55 31.39
C LYS A 228 21.07 21.40 30.16
N PRO A 229 19.92 21.18 29.50
CA PRO A 229 19.50 22.03 28.41
C PRO A 229 19.09 23.42 28.93
N LEU A 230 19.19 24.45 28.08
CA LEU A 230 18.78 25.81 28.42
C LEU A 230 17.26 25.92 28.66
N VAL A 231 16.49 25.14 27.90
CA VAL A 231 15.04 25.02 27.98
C VAL A 231 14.70 23.53 27.93
N PRO A 232 13.70 23.03 28.70
CA PRO A 232 13.28 21.64 28.62
C PRO A 232 13.00 21.20 27.18
N VAL A 233 13.50 20.03 26.81
CA VAL A 233 13.39 19.51 25.44
C VAL A 233 12.06 18.76 25.28
N GLU A 234 10.97 19.50 25.06
CA GLU A 234 9.61 18.94 24.96
C GLU A 234 9.44 17.90 23.82
N GLY A 235 10.22 18.03 22.74
CA GLY A 235 10.21 17.08 21.61
C GLY A 235 10.93 15.75 21.86
N CYS A 236 11.38 15.46 23.09
CA CYS A 236 12.00 14.20 23.50
C CYS A 236 11.37 13.72 24.81
N THR A 237 11.42 12.43 25.12
CA THR A 237 10.90 11.91 26.40
C THR A 237 11.78 12.32 27.58
N ILE A 238 13.08 12.55 27.36
CA ILE A 238 14.00 13.08 28.37
C ILE A 238 14.10 14.59 28.15
N HIS A 239 13.40 15.35 29.00
CA HIS A 239 13.30 16.80 28.87
C HIS A 239 14.42 17.58 29.58
N GLY A 240 14.86 17.09 30.74
CA GLY A 240 15.78 17.79 31.65
C GLY A 240 17.28 17.57 31.37
N VAL A 241 17.61 16.72 30.40
CA VAL A 241 19.00 16.34 30.06
C VAL A 241 19.15 16.30 28.54
N GLU A 242 20.26 16.83 28.04
CA GLU A 242 20.70 16.67 26.65
C GLU A 242 22.15 16.19 26.59
N LEU A 243 22.60 15.74 25.42
CA LEU A 243 23.95 15.22 25.23
C LEU A 243 24.79 16.15 24.35
N ASN A 244 25.91 16.65 24.86
CA ASN A 244 26.95 17.24 24.03
C ASN A 244 27.77 16.14 23.35
N ILE A 245 27.57 15.97 22.04
CA ILE A 245 28.18 14.90 21.25
C ILE A 245 29.69 15.14 21.10
N ARG A 246 30.49 14.11 21.38
CA ARG A 246 31.95 14.11 21.21
C ARG A 246 32.41 13.18 20.09
N GLU A 247 31.75 12.03 19.95
CA GLU A 247 31.97 11.06 18.89
C GLU A 247 30.64 10.53 18.38
N LEU A 248 30.54 10.32 17.07
CA LEU A 248 29.34 9.82 16.40
C LEU A 248 29.73 8.89 15.26
N HIS A 249 29.56 7.59 15.46
CA HIS A 249 29.86 6.59 14.42
C HIS A 249 28.63 5.81 14.00
N VAL A 250 28.49 5.54 12.71
CA VAL A 250 27.41 4.70 12.18
C VAL A 250 27.81 3.24 12.28
N ILE A 251 27.00 2.43 12.98
CA ILE A 251 27.14 0.97 13.02
C ILE A 251 26.39 0.34 11.83
N VAL A 252 25.19 0.83 11.54
CA VAL A 252 24.36 0.36 10.42
C VAL A 252 23.81 1.56 9.68
N ARG A 253 24.31 1.75 8.45
CA ARG A 253 23.89 2.82 7.55
C ARG A 253 22.59 2.45 6.84
N ARG A 254 21.66 3.40 6.73
CA ARG A 254 20.42 3.22 5.97
C ARG A 254 20.58 3.71 4.53
N GLU A 255 20.71 2.79 3.58
CA GLU A 255 20.91 3.13 2.16
C GLU A 255 19.61 3.33 1.37
N GLU A 256 18.51 2.75 1.84
CA GLU A 256 17.23 2.80 1.12
C GLU A 256 16.35 3.96 1.62
N PRO A 257 15.51 4.55 0.75
CA PRO A 257 14.41 5.39 1.19
C PRO A 257 13.36 4.53 1.88
N ILE A 258 12.75 5.08 2.92
CA ILE A 258 11.67 4.47 3.67
C ILE A 258 10.34 5.14 3.30
N PRO A 259 9.22 4.43 3.39
CA PRO A 259 7.91 4.95 2.99
C PRO A 259 7.42 6.11 3.87
N PHE A 260 7.83 6.10 5.13
CA PHE A 260 7.67 7.18 6.11
C PHE A 260 8.83 7.08 7.11
N SER A 261 9.12 8.13 7.86
CA SER A 261 10.01 8.03 9.02
C SER A 261 9.21 7.70 10.29
N VAL A 262 9.88 7.14 11.31
CA VAL A 262 9.19 6.86 12.57
C VAL A 262 8.74 8.16 13.25
N TYR A 263 9.57 9.20 13.20
CA TYR A 263 9.23 10.56 13.65
C TYR A 263 7.94 11.07 12.99
N GLU A 264 7.80 10.95 11.66
CA GLU A 264 6.58 11.33 10.94
C GLU A 264 5.34 10.51 11.35
N ALA A 265 5.51 9.25 11.76
CA ALA A 265 4.39 8.39 12.17
C ALA A 265 3.94 8.63 13.63
N GLU A 266 4.78 9.27 14.44
CA GLU A 266 4.52 9.59 15.86
C GLU A 266 3.93 11.00 16.04
N ILE A 267 4.03 11.89 15.05
CA ILE A 267 3.39 13.22 15.09
C ILE A 267 1.86 13.06 15.06
N THR A 268 1.19 13.55 16.12
CA THR A 268 -0.25 13.39 16.34
C THR A 268 -1.03 14.70 16.40
N ASP A 269 -0.35 15.86 16.42
CA ASP A 269 -1.00 17.13 16.72
C ASP A 269 -2.04 17.57 15.67
N ARG A 270 -3.29 17.69 16.15
CA ARG A 270 -4.40 18.35 15.47
C ARG A 270 -4.30 19.87 15.49
N GLU A 271 -3.37 20.46 16.26
CA GLU A 271 -3.19 21.92 16.36
C GLU A 271 -2.10 22.45 15.41
N GLU A 272 -1.08 21.64 15.06
CA GLU A 272 -0.17 21.96 13.94
C GLU A 272 -0.85 21.87 12.56
N ASP A 273 -2.07 21.34 12.50
CA ASP A 273 -2.91 21.33 11.30
C ASP A 273 -3.22 22.76 10.77
N GLU A 274 -3.11 23.79 11.61
CA GLU A 274 -3.37 25.19 11.23
C GLU A 274 -2.11 25.99 10.87
N THR A 275 -0.93 25.63 11.36
CA THR A 275 0.29 26.46 11.23
C THR A 275 1.18 26.10 10.04
N ASP A 276 1.21 24.84 9.59
CA ASP A 276 2.14 24.40 8.52
C ASP A 276 1.45 23.71 7.32
N GLY A 277 0.13 23.54 7.35
CA GLY A 277 -0.67 23.02 6.22
C GLY A 277 -0.28 21.60 5.76
N ARG A 278 0.54 20.88 6.52
CA ARG A 278 1.02 19.52 6.24
C ARG A 278 0.14 18.51 6.96
N ARG A 279 -0.84 17.96 6.24
CA ARG A 279 -1.56 16.75 6.67
C ARG A 279 -0.61 15.54 6.65
N ASN A 280 0.17 15.35 7.71
CA ASN A 280 1.18 14.30 7.81
C ASN A 280 0.73 13.09 8.65
N HIS A 281 -0.56 12.73 8.65
CA HIS A 281 -0.97 11.42 9.17
C HIS A 281 -0.58 10.30 8.19
N VAL A 282 0.25 9.36 8.64
CA VAL A 282 0.52 8.09 7.94
C VAL A 282 -0.69 7.18 8.14
N LEU A 283 -1.33 6.73 7.05
CA LEU A 283 -2.53 5.91 7.15
C LEU A 283 -2.21 4.51 7.71
N ASP A 284 -3.11 3.94 8.51
CA ASP A 284 -2.93 2.62 9.13
C ASP A 284 -2.62 1.53 8.11
N ARG A 285 -3.23 1.57 6.92
CA ARG A 285 -2.92 0.63 5.84
C ARG A 285 -1.44 0.70 5.44
N THR A 286 -0.90 1.89 5.25
CA THR A 286 0.53 2.09 4.93
C THR A 286 1.43 1.63 6.08
N ARG A 287 1.00 1.82 7.34
CA ARG A 287 1.72 1.34 8.52
C ARG A 287 1.75 -0.19 8.58
N LEU A 288 0.60 -0.83 8.41
CA LEU A 288 0.44 -2.29 8.42
C LEU A 288 1.18 -2.97 7.25
N SER A 289 1.14 -2.41 6.03
CA SER A 289 1.92 -2.94 4.90
C SER A 289 3.44 -2.74 5.06
N ASN A 290 3.87 -1.83 5.95
CA ASN A 290 5.27 -1.59 6.29
C ASN A 290 5.55 -1.90 7.78
N ARG A 291 5.02 -3.03 8.25
CA ARG A 291 4.92 -3.36 9.67
C ARG A 291 6.23 -3.26 10.44
N ILE A 292 7.36 -3.67 9.87
CA ILE A 292 8.68 -3.58 10.55
C ILE A 292 9.04 -2.15 10.94
N LEU A 293 8.66 -1.17 10.11
CA LEU A 293 8.92 0.24 10.38
C LEU A 293 7.91 0.79 11.38
N ASP A 294 6.63 0.43 11.25
CA ASP A 294 5.59 0.82 12.19
C ASP A 294 5.83 0.27 13.61
N LEU A 295 6.27 -0.98 13.73
CA LEU A 295 6.64 -1.62 15.00
C LEU A 295 7.80 -0.92 15.71
N ARG A 296 8.47 0.03 15.04
CA ARG A 296 9.48 0.86 15.69
C ARG A 296 8.85 2.01 16.45
N THR A 297 7.66 2.49 16.09
CA THR A 297 6.98 3.61 16.77
C THR A 297 6.82 3.34 18.26
N ASP A 298 6.89 4.37 19.09
CA ASP A 298 6.66 4.28 20.53
C ASP A 298 5.30 3.66 20.89
N THR A 299 4.27 3.97 20.10
CA THR A 299 2.90 3.47 20.27
C THR A 299 2.84 1.98 19.99
N SER A 300 3.32 1.51 18.82
CA SER A 300 3.33 0.07 18.52
C SER A 300 4.23 -0.69 19.50
N GLN A 301 5.40 -0.12 19.85
CA GLN A 301 6.27 -0.66 20.90
C GLN A 301 5.55 -0.83 22.24
N SER A 302 4.72 0.13 22.64
CA SER A 302 3.95 0.10 23.89
C SER A 302 2.81 -0.91 23.84
N ILE A 303 2.07 -0.99 22.73
CA ILE A 303 1.02 -2.01 22.49
C ILE A 303 1.58 -3.42 22.69
N PHE A 304 2.76 -3.73 22.14
CA PHE A 304 3.33 -5.08 22.25
C PHE A 304 4.02 -5.38 23.59
N ARG A 305 4.46 -4.36 24.33
CA ARG A 305 4.83 -4.53 25.75
C ARG A 305 3.60 -4.86 26.59
N ILE A 306 2.50 -4.14 26.37
CA ILE A 306 1.20 -4.42 27.01
C ILE A 306 0.73 -5.83 26.65
N GLN A 307 0.82 -6.24 25.38
CA GLN A 307 0.48 -7.61 24.98
C GLN A 307 1.27 -8.66 25.75
N SER A 308 2.60 -8.51 25.82
CA SER A 308 3.44 -9.41 26.61
C SER A 308 3.08 -9.38 28.10
N ALA A 309 2.74 -8.21 28.63
CA ALA A 309 2.31 -8.05 30.02
C ALA A 309 1.02 -8.80 30.31
N VAL A 310 0.01 -8.70 29.43
CA VAL A 310 -1.26 -9.42 29.55
C VAL A 310 -1.02 -10.92 29.63
N CYS A 311 -0.17 -11.51 28.76
CA CYS A 311 0.15 -12.93 28.85
C CYS A 311 0.81 -13.30 30.18
N ASN A 312 1.74 -12.49 30.69
CA ASN A 312 2.41 -12.78 31.96
C ASN A 312 1.47 -12.62 33.17
N LEU A 313 0.58 -11.64 33.13
CA LEU A 313 -0.46 -11.42 34.14
C LEU A 313 -1.46 -12.57 34.16
N PHE A 314 -1.89 -13.03 32.99
CA PHE A 314 -2.77 -14.19 32.84
C PHE A 314 -2.14 -15.46 33.45
N ARG A 315 -0.89 -15.79 33.08
CA ARG A 315 -0.16 -16.92 33.67
C ARG A 315 -0.05 -16.79 35.18
N ALA A 316 0.47 -15.65 35.66
CA ALA A 316 0.70 -15.46 37.09
C ALA A 316 -0.59 -15.53 37.92
N ALA A 317 -1.72 -15.04 37.40
CA ALA A 317 -3.01 -15.11 38.08
C ALA A 317 -3.54 -16.54 38.16
N LEU A 318 -3.38 -17.34 37.10
CA LEU A 318 -3.81 -18.74 37.06
C LEU A 318 -2.86 -19.66 37.86
N ASP A 319 -1.56 -19.43 37.79
CA ASP A 319 -0.56 -20.13 38.62
C ASP A 319 -0.85 -19.94 40.12
N ALA A 320 -1.24 -18.72 40.51
CA ALA A 320 -1.63 -18.42 41.89
C ALA A 320 -2.92 -19.15 42.33
N GLN A 321 -3.75 -19.57 41.38
CA GLN A 321 -4.95 -20.37 41.59
C GLN A 321 -4.71 -21.89 41.39
N GLY A 322 -3.45 -22.32 41.21
CA GLY A 322 -3.08 -23.73 41.10
C GLY A 322 -3.35 -24.36 39.73
N PHE A 323 -3.53 -23.56 38.68
CA PHE A 323 -3.61 -24.08 37.31
C PHE A 323 -2.24 -24.54 36.80
N ILE A 324 -2.26 -25.44 35.81
CA ILE A 324 -1.07 -25.86 35.08
C ILE A 324 -1.14 -25.44 33.61
N GLU A 325 -0.01 -24.99 33.05
CA GLU A 325 0.11 -24.73 31.62
C GLU A 325 0.16 -26.04 30.84
N ILE A 326 -0.66 -26.17 29.81
CA ILE A 326 -0.65 -27.30 28.86
C ILE A 326 -0.32 -26.81 27.45
N HIS A 327 0.17 -27.72 26.61
CA HIS A 327 0.46 -27.46 25.20
C HIS A 327 -0.20 -28.51 24.32
N THR A 328 -1.17 -28.09 23.51
CA THR A 328 -2.02 -29.00 22.75
C THR A 328 -1.66 -29.00 21.26
N PRO A 329 -1.84 -30.13 20.55
CA PRO A 329 -1.56 -30.18 19.12
C PRO A 329 -2.52 -29.27 18.35
N LYS A 330 -1.99 -28.52 17.38
CA LYS A 330 -2.79 -27.65 16.49
C LYS A 330 -3.17 -28.33 15.18
N LEU A 331 -2.67 -29.54 14.94
CA LEU A 331 -3.07 -30.39 13.82
C LEU A 331 -4.05 -31.45 14.34
N GLN A 332 -5.20 -31.54 13.71
CA GLN A 332 -6.27 -32.49 14.02
C GLN A 332 -6.54 -33.41 12.83
N SER A 333 -6.99 -34.63 13.12
CA SER A 333 -7.30 -35.65 12.11
C SER A 333 -8.62 -35.37 11.38
N SER A 334 -9.54 -34.63 11.99
CA SER A 334 -10.85 -34.32 11.44
C SER A 334 -11.21 -32.84 11.64
N ALA A 335 -12.11 -32.34 10.80
CA ALA A 335 -12.73 -31.03 10.97
C ALA A 335 -13.67 -31.10 12.18
N THR A 336 -13.23 -30.60 13.32
CA THR A 336 -13.99 -30.70 14.56
C THR A 336 -14.46 -29.33 15.04
N GLU A 337 -15.56 -29.34 15.82
CA GLU A 337 -16.09 -28.25 16.64
C GLU A 337 -17.38 -27.53 16.17
N SER A 338 -17.49 -27.00 14.95
CA SER A 338 -18.54 -26.01 14.67
C SER A 338 -19.28 -26.09 13.32
N GLY A 339 -18.94 -27.04 12.44
CA GLY A 339 -19.44 -27.02 11.06
C GLY A 339 -18.96 -25.81 10.24
N ALA A 340 -18.15 -24.91 10.82
CA ALA A 340 -17.50 -23.81 10.13
C ALA A 340 -16.31 -24.30 9.31
N SER A 341 -15.86 -23.47 8.36
CA SER A 341 -14.67 -23.77 7.57
C SER A 341 -13.44 -23.95 8.48
N VAL A 342 -12.71 -25.05 8.29
CA VAL A 342 -11.40 -25.32 8.89
C VAL A 342 -10.32 -25.21 7.83
N PHE A 343 -9.09 -24.89 8.23
CA PHE A 343 -7.96 -24.92 7.29
C PHE A 343 -7.48 -26.36 7.11
N GLU A 344 -7.55 -26.85 5.88
CA GLU A 344 -6.97 -28.13 5.47
C GLU A 344 -5.47 -27.97 5.19
N VAL A 345 -4.68 -28.92 5.69
CA VAL A 345 -3.24 -29.02 5.50
C VAL A 345 -2.91 -30.41 4.97
N LYS A 346 -2.08 -30.50 3.93
CA LYS A 346 -1.55 -31.80 3.47
C LYS A 346 -0.55 -32.34 4.48
N TYR A 347 -0.89 -33.46 5.12
CA TYR A 347 -0.07 -34.14 6.11
C TYR A 347 0.43 -35.47 5.53
N PHE A 348 1.57 -35.42 4.85
CA PHE A 348 2.08 -36.53 4.03
C PHE A 348 1.07 -36.95 2.95
N SER A 349 0.62 -38.21 2.97
CA SER A 349 -0.34 -38.78 2.01
C SER A 349 -1.79 -38.69 2.49
N ARG A 350 -2.07 -37.96 3.58
CA ARG A 350 -3.40 -37.77 4.16
C ARG A 350 -3.63 -36.31 4.47
N ASP A 351 -4.88 -35.97 4.74
CA ASP A 351 -5.25 -34.62 5.14
C ASP A 351 -5.23 -34.48 6.66
N ALA A 352 -4.91 -33.28 7.13
CA ALA A 352 -5.05 -32.86 8.51
C ALA A 352 -5.67 -31.45 8.51
N PHE A 353 -6.17 -31.03 9.67
CA PHE A 353 -6.86 -29.76 9.82
C PHE A 353 -6.22 -28.93 10.93
N LEU A 354 -6.25 -27.60 10.82
CA LEU A 354 -5.83 -26.73 11.93
C LEU A 354 -6.96 -26.57 12.96
N ALA A 355 -6.59 -26.68 14.23
CA ALA A 355 -7.52 -26.58 15.35
C ALA A 355 -8.14 -25.18 15.45
N GLN A 356 -9.48 -25.12 15.52
CA GLN A 356 -10.20 -23.86 15.66
C GLN A 356 -10.13 -23.25 17.06
N SER A 357 -9.78 -24.07 18.04
CA SER A 357 -9.54 -23.73 19.44
C SER A 357 -8.88 -24.96 20.11
N PRO A 358 -8.28 -24.82 21.30
CA PRO A 358 -7.83 -25.98 22.07
C PRO A 358 -8.98 -26.68 22.85
N GLN A 359 -10.25 -26.38 22.57
CA GLN A 359 -11.41 -26.78 23.37
C GLN A 359 -11.53 -28.28 23.64
N LEU A 360 -11.30 -29.13 22.64
CA LEU A 360 -11.37 -30.59 22.85
C LEU A 360 -10.22 -31.06 23.74
N ALA A 361 -9.02 -30.54 23.53
CA ALA A 361 -7.83 -30.97 24.24
C ALA A 361 -7.81 -30.51 25.70
N LYS A 362 -8.29 -29.31 26.02
CA LYS A 362 -8.41 -28.85 27.40
C LYS A 362 -9.44 -29.64 28.22
N GLN A 363 -10.55 -30.06 27.61
CA GLN A 363 -11.52 -30.96 28.25
C GLN A 363 -10.94 -32.37 28.48
N MET A 364 -10.24 -32.93 27.48
CA MET A 364 -9.55 -34.22 27.66
C MET A 364 -8.49 -34.18 28.76
N ALA A 365 -7.81 -33.03 28.93
CA ALA A 365 -6.86 -32.85 30.03
C ALA A 365 -7.57 -32.91 31.40
N VAL A 366 -8.72 -32.24 31.54
CA VAL A 366 -9.53 -32.32 32.78
C VAL A 366 -10.07 -33.74 33.01
N ALA A 367 -10.51 -34.44 31.96
CA ALA A 367 -10.88 -35.85 32.02
C ALA A 367 -9.69 -36.79 32.34
N SER A 368 -8.47 -36.29 32.27
CA SER A 368 -7.22 -37.00 32.62
C SER A 368 -6.65 -36.55 33.97
N ASP A 369 -7.52 -36.11 34.89
CA ASP A 369 -7.21 -35.65 36.25
C ASP A 369 -6.37 -34.36 36.35
N PHE A 370 -6.19 -33.63 35.25
CA PHE A 370 -5.63 -32.27 35.31
C PHE A 370 -6.75 -31.28 35.68
N GLU A 371 -7.10 -31.23 36.96
CA GLU A 371 -8.25 -30.47 37.48
C GLU A 371 -8.33 -29.01 37.03
N ARG A 372 -7.20 -28.34 36.79
CA ARG A 372 -7.12 -26.91 36.42
C ARG A 372 -6.04 -26.70 35.38
N VAL A 373 -6.41 -26.39 34.15
CA VAL A 373 -5.47 -26.24 33.02
C VAL A 373 -5.64 -24.90 32.30
N TYR A 374 -4.54 -24.37 31.75
CA TYR A 374 -4.59 -23.24 30.85
C TYR A 374 -3.64 -23.41 29.66
N GLU A 375 -3.92 -22.72 28.56
CA GLU A 375 -3.05 -22.67 27.39
C GLU A 375 -2.97 -21.26 26.82
N ILE A 376 -1.77 -20.85 26.40
CA ILE A 376 -1.57 -19.67 25.55
C ILE A 376 -1.04 -20.16 24.20
N GLY A 377 -1.87 -20.11 23.16
CA GLY A 377 -1.56 -20.77 21.90
C GLY A 377 -2.26 -20.16 20.68
N ALA A 378 -1.83 -20.62 19.49
CA ALA A 378 -2.42 -20.19 18.22
C ALA A 378 -3.81 -20.80 18.02
N VAL A 379 -4.73 -19.97 17.50
CA VAL A 379 -6.11 -20.31 17.21
C VAL A 379 -6.43 -19.92 15.77
N PHE A 380 -7.11 -20.80 15.03
CA PHE A 380 -7.32 -20.65 13.59
C PHE A 380 -8.80 -20.57 13.22
N ARG A 381 -9.23 -19.52 12.50
CA ARG A 381 -10.59 -19.36 11.99
C ARG A 381 -10.53 -19.24 10.48
N ALA A 382 -11.08 -20.21 9.75
CA ALA A 382 -11.03 -20.23 8.28
C ALA A 382 -12.20 -19.52 7.60
N GLU A 383 -12.91 -18.66 8.33
CA GLU A 383 -13.98 -17.84 7.78
C GLU A 383 -13.40 -16.71 6.91
N ASN A 384 -13.99 -16.48 5.73
CA ASN A 384 -13.58 -15.40 4.84
C ASN A 384 -14.14 -14.03 5.30
N SER A 385 -13.83 -13.65 6.54
CA SER A 385 -14.30 -12.43 7.19
C SER A 385 -13.18 -11.40 7.26
N ASN A 386 -13.23 -10.39 6.38
CA ASN A 386 -12.22 -9.34 6.32
C ASN A 386 -12.71 -8.02 6.95
N THR A 387 -12.99 -8.05 8.25
CA THR A 387 -13.44 -6.87 9.03
C THR A 387 -12.30 -6.27 9.86
N HIS A 388 -12.59 -5.22 10.63
CA HIS A 388 -11.65 -4.63 11.60
C HIS A 388 -11.59 -5.39 12.94
N ARG A 389 -12.43 -6.42 13.14
CA ARG A 389 -12.54 -7.22 14.38
C ARG A 389 -12.05 -8.66 14.24
N HIS A 390 -11.86 -9.15 13.01
CA HIS A 390 -11.54 -10.57 12.75
C HIS A 390 -10.12 -10.75 12.19
N LEU A 391 -9.50 -11.86 12.60
CA LEU A 391 -8.25 -12.41 12.10
C LEU A 391 -8.48 -13.89 11.76
N THR A 392 -7.69 -14.45 10.84
CA THR A 392 -7.74 -15.88 10.52
C THR A 392 -6.81 -16.71 11.40
N GLU A 393 -5.80 -16.09 11.99
CA GLU A 393 -4.90 -16.65 13.00
C GLU A 393 -4.71 -15.59 14.10
N TYR A 394 -4.93 -15.99 15.35
CA TYR A 394 -4.78 -15.13 16.53
C TYR A 394 -4.30 -15.95 17.74
N THR A 395 -3.99 -15.28 18.85
CA THR A 395 -3.53 -15.94 20.09
C THR A 395 -4.70 -16.09 21.07
N GLY A 396 -5.03 -17.33 21.41
CA GLY A 396 -5.99 -17.67 22.46
C GLY A 396 -5.32 -17.72 23.83
N LEU A 397 -6.02 -17.22 24.85
CA LEU A 397 -5.75 -17.49 26.26
C LEU A 397 -6.91 -18.35 26.77
N ASP A 398 -6.66 -19.63 26.95
CA ASP A 398 -7.69 -20.62 27.28
C ASP A 398 -7.49 -21.14 28.69
N MET A 399 -8.60 -21.43 29.38
CA MET A 399 -8.61 -22.16 30.63
C MET A 399 -9.77 -23.17 30.67
N GLU A 400 -9.58 -24.25 31.42
CA GLU A 400 -10.62 -25.22 31.77
C GLU A 400 -10.34 -25.71 33.20
N MET A 401 -11.39 -25.93 33.98
CA MET A 401 -11.28 -26.48 35.33
C MET A 401 -12.45 -27.39 35.68
N ALA A 402 -12.17 -28.40 36.50
CA ALA A 402 -13.19 -29.13 37.23
C ALA A 402 -13.95 -28.18 38.17
N ILE A 403 -15.24 -28.43 38.33
CA ILE A 403 -16.14 -27.66 39.21
C ILE A 403 -16.79 -28.61 40.21
N GLU A 404 -17.08 -28.11 41.41
CA GLU A 404 -17.64 -28.91 42.50
C GLU A 404 -19.17 -28.81 42.55
N GLU A 405 -19.71 -27.59 42.46
CA GLU A 405 -21.12 -27.29 42.69
C GLU A 405 -21.76 -26.54 41.51
N HIS A 406 -21.07 -25.52 40.97
CA HIS A 406 -21.66 -24.63 39.98
C HIS A 406 -20.63 -24.06 39.00
N TYR A 407 -21.04 -23.82 37.75
CA TYR A 407 -20.15 -23.25 36.73
C TYR A 407 -19.71 -21.82 37.02
N HIS A 408 -20.38 -21.15 37.98
CA HIS A 408 -19.95 -19.85 38.49
C HIS A 408 -18.57 -19.91 39.15
N GLU A 409 -18.11 -21.06 39.63
CA GLU A 409 -16.73 -21.21 40.12
C GLU A 409 -15.69 -20.87 39.03
N ALA A 410 -15.93 -21.32 37.79
CA ALA A 410 -15.08 -20.99 36.66
C ALA A 410 -15.25 -19.54 36.20
N LEU A 411 -16.47 -18.99 36.29
CA LEU A 411 -16.78 -17.59 36.00
C LEU A 411 -16.05 -16.65 36.97
N GLU A 412 -16.06 -16.95 38.27
CA GLU A 412 -15.36 -16.20 39.31
C GLU A 412 -13.84 -16.27 39.14
N ALA A 413 -13.31 -17.45 38.77
CA ALA A 413 -11.90 -17.62 38.47
C ALA A 413 -11.44 -16.72 37.31
N ILE A 414 -12.20 -16.70 36.20
CA ILE A 414 -11.87 -15.86 35.03
C ILE A 414 -12.09 -14.36 35.29
N ASP A 415 -13.12 -13.98 36.04
CA ASP A 415 -13.35 -12.60 36.49
C ASP A 415 -12.15 -12.08 37.31
N SER A 416 -11.68 -12.88 38.27
CA SER A 416 -10.49 -12.57 39.07
C SER A 416 -9.26 -12.40 38.19
N VAL A 417 -9.03 -13.28 37.21
CA VAL A 417 -7.87 -13.19 36.29
C VAL A 417 -7.92 -11.90 35.46
N ILE A 418 -9.08 -11.55 34.91
CA ILE A 418 -9.24 -10.33 34.10
C ILE A 418 -9.01 -9.07 34.95
N LYS A 419 -9.53 -9.03 36.18
CA LYS A 419 -9.29 -7.92 37.11
C LYS A 419 -7.81 -7.78 37.47
N GLU A 420 -7.08 -8.88 37.66
CA GLU A 420 -5.63 -8.84 37.88
C GLU A 420 -4.87 -8.32 36.65
N ILE A 421 -5.33 -8.64 35.44
CA ILE A 421 -4.80 -8.04 34.21
C ILE A 421 -5.02 -6.52 34.24
N PHE A 422 -6.23 -6.04 34.52
CA PHE A 422 -6.52 -4.59 34.57
C PHE A 422 -5.66 -3.86 35.61
N LYS A 423 -5.59 -4.38 36.84
CA LYS A 423 -4.73 -3.83 37.90
C LYS A 423 -3.26 -3.79 37.47
N GLY A 424 -2.78 -4.87 36.84
CA GLY A 424 -1.42 -4.96 36.33
C GLY A 424 -1.10 -3.92 35.25
N LEU A 425 -2.03 -3.72 34.30
CA LEU A 425 -1.86 -2.76 33.21
C LEU A 425 -1.86 -1.32 33.70
N TYR A 426 -2.88 -0.92 34.46
CA TYR A 426 -3.02 0.46 34.92
C TYR A 426 -2.09 0.81 36.09
N GLY A 427 -1.52 -0.19 36.78
CA GLY A 427 -0.48 -0.03 37.77
C GLY A 427 0.95 -0.08 37.18
N ARG A 428 1.40 -1.27 36.78
CA ARG A 428 2.81 -1.52 36.41
C ARG A 428 3.18 -1.03 35.00
N TYR A 429 2.22 -1.01 34.07
CA TYR A 429 2.44 -0.65 32.66
C TYR A 429 1.79 0.69 32.29
N ARG A 430 1.63 1.57 33.28
CA ARG A 430 0.96 2.87 33.10
C ARG A 430 1.64 3.73 32.04
N ARG A 431 2.98 3.74 32.02
CA ARG A 431 3.79 4.46 31.05
C ARG A 431 3.43 4.08 29.61
N GLU A 432 3.36 2.79 29.31
CA GLU A 432 2.98 2.29 27.99
C GLU A 432 1.54 2.64 27.63
N VAL A 433 0.60 2.55 28.57
CA VAL A 433 -0.80 2.93 28.35
C VAL A 433 -0.90 4.41 27.98
N ASP A 434 -0.20 5.29 28.71
CA ASP A 434 -0.22 6.73 28.45
C ASP A 434 0.43 7.07 27.10
N ILE A 435 1.51 6.39 26.70
CA ILE A 435 2.08 6.53 25.34
C ILE A 435 1.03 6.19 24.28
N VAL A 436 0.32 5.07 24.42
CA VAL A 436 -0.73 4.68 23.46
C VAL A 436 -1.86 5.71 23.41
N LYS A 437 -2.23 6.34 24.54
CA LYS A 437 -3.26 7.37 24.59
C LYS A 437 -2.94 8.63 23.78
N HIS A 438 -1.67 8.96 23.57
CA HIS A 438 -1.29 10.10 22.72
C HIS A 438 -1.75 9.88 21.27
N GLN A 439 -1.62 8.66 20.76
CA GLN A 439 -2.05 8.32 19.39
C GLN A 439 -3.51 7.85 19.32
N PHE A 440 -4.00 7.15 20.35
CA PHE A 440 -5.36 6.63 20.44
C PHE A 440 -6.02 7.16 21.72
N PRO A 441 -6.53 8.40 21.75
CA PRO A 441 -7.14 8.96 22.96
C PRO A 441 -8.31 8.12 23.49
N HIS A 442 -8.19 7.67 24.74
CA HIS A 442 -9.22 6.90 25.43
C HIS A 442 -9.15 7.08 26.95
N GLU A 443 -10.29 6.89 27.62
CA GLU A 443 -10.40 6.81 29.08
C GLU A 443 -9.92 5.45 29.59
N ASP A 444 -9.48 5.37 30.84
CA ASP A 444 -9.20 4.07 31.47
C ASP A 444 -10.48 3.24 31.59
N ILE A 445 -10.35 1.91 31.57
CA ILE A 445 -11.49 1.01 31.81
C ILE A 445 -11.96 1.21 33.24
N VAL A 446 -13.27 1.35 33.41
CA VAL A 446 -13.92 1.29 34.72
C VAL A 446 -14.43 -0.13 34.96
N TRP A 447 -14.06 -0.73 36.09
CA TRP A 447 -14.60 -2.01 36.55
C TRP A 447 -14.91 -1.91 38.05
N LEU A 448 -15.83 -2.75 38.53
CA LEU A 448 -16.27 -2.79 39.92
C LEU A 448 -15.60 -3.94 40.68
N ASP A 449 -15.53 -3.82 42.01
CA ASP A 449 -15.04 -4.91 42.88
C ASP A 449 -15.94 -6.14 42.75
N GLU A 450 -17.25 -5.94 42.80
CA GLU A 450 -18.28 -6.93 42.46
C GLU A 450 -18.72 -6.72 41.01
N THR A 451 -18.41 -7.67 40.13
CA THR A 451 -18.75 -7.56 38.70
C THR A 451 -20.25 -7.79 38.50
N PRO A 452 -20.96 -6.91 37.77
CA PRO A 452 -22.35 -7.18 37.41
C PRO A 452 -22.46 -8.43 36.54
N ILE A 453 -23.18 -9.43 37.03
CA ILE A 453 -23.57 -10.63 36.30
C ILE A 453 -25.05 -10.48 35.94
N ILE A 454 -25.33 -10.41 34.65
CA ILE A 454 -26.65 -10.07 34.12
C ILE A 454 -27.15 -11.26 33.31
N PRO A 455 -28.32 -11.84 33.61
CA PRO A 455 -28.91 -12.86 32.77
C PRO A 455 -29.18 -12.34 31.35
N PHE A 456 -29.00 -13.17 30.33
CA PHE A 456 -29.18 -12.81 28.92
C PHE A 456 -30.56 -12.22 28.66
N SER A 457 -31.59 -12.84 29.26
CA SER A 457 -32.98 -12.39 29.19
C SER A 457 -33.17 -10.98 29.79
N GLU A 458 -32.43 -10.62 30.84
CA GLU A 458 -32.43 -9.28 31.41
C GLU A 458 -31.69 -8.28 30.51
N GLY A 459 -30.58 -8.69 29.89
CA GLY A 459 -29.90 -7.87 28.87
C GLY A 459 -30.79 -7.52 27.68
N ILE A 460 -31.54 -8.51 27.16
CA ILE A 460 -32.53 -8.32 26.10
C ILE A 460 -33.66 -7.40 26.57
N LYS A 461 -34.13 -7.56 27.80
CA LYS A 461 -35.15 -6.69 28.40
C LYS A 461 -34.68 -5.24 28.47
N LEU A 462 -33.45 -4.99 28.93
CA LEU A 462 -32.86 -3.64 28.97
C LEU A 462 -32.80 -3.00 27.58
N LEU A 463 -32.40 -3.77 26.56
CA LEU A 463 -32.39 -3.31 25.17
C LEU A 463 -33.81 -2.93 24.71
N ASN A 464 -34.79 -3.82 24.89
CA ASN A 464 -36.16 -3.59 24.46
C ASN A 464 -36.82 -2.41 25.19
N GLU A 465 -36.59 -2.27 26.50
CA GLU A 465 -37.08 -1.14 27.33
C GLU A 465 -36.44 0.20 26.96
N SER A 466 -35.18 0.20 26.48
CA SER A 466 -34.53 1.42 25.98
C SER A 466 -35.10 1.93 24.65
N GLY A 467 -36.02 1.18 24.03
CA GLY A 467 -36.58 1.47 22.70
C GLY A 467 -35.70 0.99 21.54
N TRP A 468 -34.63 0.24 21.82
CA TRP A 468 -33.78 -0.36 20.78
C TRP A 468 -34.54 -1.47 20.04
N ARG A 469 -34.43 -1.52 18.71
CA ARG A 469 -35.12 -2.48 17.84
C ARG A 469 -34.19 -2.94 16.73
N ARG A 470 -34.20 -4.25 16.42
CA ARG A 470 -33.45 -4.82 15.28
C ARG A 470 -34.40 -4.89 14.10
N ASP A 471 -34.11 -4.14 13.04
CA ASP A 471 -34.97 -4.05 11.84
C ASP A 471 -36.44 -3.67 12.11
N GLY A 472 -36.69 -2.94 13.19
CA GLY A 472 -38.03 -2.49 13.62
C GLY A 472 -38.75 -3.44 14.57
N GLU A 473 -38.15 -4.59 14.90
CA GLU A 473 -38.73 -5.59 15.80
C GLU A 473 -38.02 -5.63 17.16
N GLU A 474 -38.74 -6.13 18.17
CA GLU A 474 -38.18 -6.40 19.49
C GLU A 474 -37.21 -7.58 19.42
N LEU A 475 -36.14 -7.51 20.22
CA LEU A 475 -35.16 -8.58 20.27
C LEU A 475 -35.74 -9.77 21.03
N SER A 476 -35.56 -10.97 20.48
CA SER A 476 -35.94 -12.22 21.13
C SER A 476 -34.90 -12.63 22.19
N VAL A 477 -35.38 -13.26 23.26
CA VAL A 477 -34.51 -13.88 24.28
C VAL A 477 -33.92 -15.22 23.84
N THR A 478 -34.38 -15.78 22.72
CA THR A 478 -33.95 -17.08 22.17
C THR A 478 -32.99 -16.94 20.99
N GLU A 479 -32.62 -15.72 20.62
CA GLU A 479 -31.73 -15.42 19.49
C GLU A 479 -30.47 -14.72 19.99
N ASP A 480 -29.38 -14.87 19.24
CA ASP A 480 -28.11 -14.26 19.57
C ASP A 480 -28.09 -12.73 19.39
N LEU A 481 -27.17 -12.06 20.07
CA LEU A 481 -26.94 -10.62 19.95
C LEU A 481 -26.14 -10.31 18.70
N GLY A 482 -26.64 -9.39 17.86
CA GLY A 482 -25.84 -8.80 16.81
C GLY A 482 -24.86 -7.79 17.41
N THR A 483 -23.77 -7.51 16.69
CA THR A 483 -22.72 -6.59 17.17
C THR A 483 -23.23 -5.20 17.57
N ARG A 484 -24.26 -4.67 16.90
CA ARG A 484 -24.83 -3.37 17.27
C ARG A 484 -25.60 -3.44 18.59
N ASP A 485 -26.20 -4.58 18.86
CA ASP A 485 -26.95 -4.84 20.08
C ASP A 485 -26.00 -5.01 21.27
N GLU A 486 -24.86 -5.70 21.09
CA GLU A 486 -23.78 -5.78 22.08
C GLU A 486 -23.31 -4.37 22.51
N VAL A 487 -23.02 -3.51 21.52
CA VAL A 487 -22.53 -2.14 21.76
C VAL A 487 -23.59 -1.33 22.50
N ARG A 488 -24.85 -1.40 22.05
CA ARG A 488 -25.94 -0.68 22.70
C ARG A 488 -26.18 -1.17 24.13
N LEU A 489 -26.11 -2.47 24.36
CA LEU A 489 -26.24 -3.04 25.71
C LEU A 489 -25.11 -2.53 26.60
N GLY A 490 -23.87 -2.50 26.11
CA GLY A 490 -22.75 -1.94 26.85
C GLY A 490 -22.91 -0.46 27.22
N GLU A 491 -23.51 0.36 26.35
CA GLU A 491 -23.87 1.75 26.67
C GLU A 491 -24.88 1.82 27.82
N LEU A 492 -25.94 1.00 27.77
CA LEU A 492 -26.95 0.92 28.83
C LEU A 492 -26.36 0.43 30.15
N ILE A 493 -25.46 -0.56 30.11
CA ILE A 493 -24.76 -1.04 31.31
C ILE A 493 -23.88 0.06 31.90
N LYS A 494 -23.17 0.82 31.07
CA LYS A 494 -22.37 1.96 31.54
C LYS A 494 -23.23 3.06 32.15
N GLU A 495 -24.40 3.33 31.58
CA GLU A 495 -25.37 4.30 32.10
C GLU A 495 -25.96 3.85 33.45
N ASN A 496 -26.33 2.58 33.59
CA ASN A 496 -27.05 2.04 34.75
C ASN A 496 -26.11 1.59 35.89
N TYR A 497 -24.99 0.97 35.55
CA TYR A 497 -24.07 0.32 36.51
C TYR A 497 -22.70 1.01 36.58
N HIS A 498 -22.45 2.03 35.75
CA HIS A 498 -21.21 2.82 35.75
C HIS A 498 -19.92 1.99 35.57
N THR A 499 -20.01 0.90 34.79
CA THR A 499 -18.87 0.02 34.48
C THR A 499 -18.70 -0.13 32.97
N ASP A 500 -17.45 -0.30 32.51
CA ASP A 500 -17.12 -0.74 31.15
C ASP A 500 -17.00 -2.27 31.06
N TYR A 501 -17.05 -2.98 32.18
CA TYR A 501 -16.80 -4.42 32.31
C TYR A 501 -17.96 -5.12 33.03
N TYR A 502 -18.53 -6.15 32.39
CA TYR A 502 -19.67 -6.92 32.91
C TYR A 502 -19.73 -8.32 32.31
N ILE A 503 -20.53 -9.19 32.91
CA ILE A 503 -20.74 -10.57 32.48
C ILE A 503 -22.21 -10.75 32.10
N LEU A 504 -22.45 -11.33 30.93
CA LEU A 504 -23.78 -11.74 30.48
C LEU A 504 -23.86 -13.27 30.63
N ASP A 505 -24.87 -13.75 31.35
CA ASP A 505 -25.00 -15.16 31.76
C ASP A 505 -26.27 -15.81 31.19
N ASN A 506 -26.39 -17.13 31.27
CA ASN A 506 -27.56 -17.91 30.80
C ASN A 506 -27.90 -17.64 29.33
N PHE A 507 -26.97 -17.84 28.41
CA PHE A 507 -27.22 -17.64 26.97
C PHE A 507 -28.19 -18.67 26.37
N PRO A 508 -28.93 -18.30 25.30
CA PRO A 508 -29.85 -19.21 24.63
C PRO A 508 -29.12 -20.37 23.96
N LYS A 509 -29.74 -21.54 23.99
CA LYS A 509 -29.21 -22.80 23.43
C LYS A 509 -28.88 -22.71 21.94
N SER A 510 -29.63 -21.89 21.19
CA SER A 510 -29.45 -21.66 19.75
C SER A 510 -28.12 -20.99 19.39
N ALA A 511 -27.53 -20.23 20.32
CA ALA A 511 -26.30 -19.47 20.12
C ALA A 511 -25.03 -20.25 20.53
N ARG A 512 -25.18 -21.45 21.11
CA ARG A 512 -24.07 -22.14 21.78
C ARG A 512 -23.69 -23.47 21.12
N PRO A 513 -22.40 -23.86 21.17
CA PRO A 513 -21.92 -25.13 20.63
C PRO A 513 -22.54 -26.36 21.32
N PHE A 514 -22.46 -27.51 20.64
CA PHE A 514 -23.05 -28.78 21.08
C PHE A 514 -22.58 -29.27 22.45
N TYR A 515 -21.36 -28.90 22.87
CA TYR A 515 -20.76 -29.33 24.14
C TYR A 515 -21.23 -28.51 25.35
N THR A 516 -22.12 -27.54 25.16
CA THR A 516 -22.58 -26.64 26.23
C THR A 516 -23.68 -27.28 27.06
N MET A 517 -23.53 -27.27 28.39
CA MET A 517 -24.55 -27.79 29.31
C MET A 517 -25.82 -26.93 29.26
N GLU A 518 -26.98 -27.58 29.23
CA GLU A 518 -28.29 -26.91 29.29
C GLU A 518 -28.59 -26.46 30.72
N ASP A 519 -29.35 -25.38 30.84
CA ASP A 519 -29.88 -24.95 32.13
C ASP A 519 -30.91 -25.99 32.62
N PRO A 520 -30.81 -26.47 33.87
CA PRO A 520 -31.68 -27.53 34.38
C PRO A 520 -33.13 -27.08 34.59
N GLU A 521 -33.38 -25.78 34.80
CA GLU A 521 -34.71 -25.22 35.02
C GLU A 521 -35.36 -24.77 33.71
N ASN A 522 -34.57 -24.34 32.73
CA ASN A 522 -35.07 -23.91 31.42
C ASN A 522 -34.17 -24.36 30.24
N PRO A 523 -34.50 -25.48 29.56
CA PRO A 523 -33.71 -26.03 28.45
C PRO A 523 -33.54 -25.13 27.22
N GLU A 524 -34.26 -24.01 27.12
CA GLU A 524 -34.04 -22.99 26.07
C GLU A 524 -32.75 -22.18 26.32
N PHE A 525 -32.22 -22.22 27.55
CA PHE A 525 -30.98 -21.58 27.97
C PHE A 525 -29.90 -22.60 28.33
N THR A 526 -28.71 -22.09 28.55
CA THR A 526 -27.52 -22.90 28.83
C THR A 526 -26.70 -22.31 29.95
N ASN A 527 -25.92 -23.15 30.62
CA ASN A 527 -24.96 -22.74 31.64
C ASN A 527 -23.71 -22.16 30.98
N SER A 528 -23.87 -21.03 30.29
CA SER A 528 -22.82 -20.36 29.54
C SER A 528 -22.92 -18.85 29.68
N PHE A 529 -21.76 -18.21 29.58
CA PHE A 529 -21.60 -16.79 29.82
C PHE A 529 -20.62 -16.20 28.81
N ASP A 530 -20.81 -14.92 28.52
CA ASP A 530 -19.83 -14.11 27.80
C ASP A 530 -19.43 -12.91 28.68
N ILE A 531 -18.18 -12.49 28.57
CA ILE A 531 -17.64 -11.34 29.29
C ILE A 531 -17.41 -10.21 28.31
N PHE A 532 -17.86 -9.01 28.68
CA PHE A 532 -17.84 -7.84 27.82
C PHE A 532 -16.93 -6.76 28.38
N VAL A 533 -16.21 -6.10 27.46
CA VAL A 533 -15.49 -4.86 27.71
C VAL A 533 -15.93 -3.81 26.70
N ARG A 534 -16.41 -2.66 27.18
CA ARG A 534 -16.93 -1.56 26.36
C ARG A 534 -18.00 -2.02 25.36
N GLY A 535 -18.93 -2.86 25.81
CA GLY A 535 -20.04 -3.37 24.99
C GLY A 535 -19.61 -4.29 23.86
N GLN A 536 -18.46 -4.95 23.97
CA GLN A 536 -18.02 -5.96 23.01
C GLN A 536 -17.44 -7.17 23.74
N GLU A 537 -17.81 -8.35 23.25
CA GLU A 537 -17.38 -9.63 23.81
C GLU A 537 -15.84 -9.77 23.76
N ILE A 538 -15.23 -10.20 24.87
CA ILE A 538 -13.81 -10.57 24.97
C ILE A 538 -13.60 -12.04 25.35
N VAL A 539 -14.59 -12.66 25.98
CA VAL A 539 -14.54 -14.05 26.46
C VAL A 539 -15.87 -14.71 26.16
N SER A 540 -15.79 -15.97 25.76
CA SER A 540 -16.92 -16.89 25.82
C SER A 540 -16.56 -18.11 26.67
N GLY A 541 -17.47 -18.51 27.55
CA GLY A 541 -17.24 -19.55 28.55
C GLY A 541 -18.52 -20.28 28.97
N GLY A 542 -18.37 -21.31 29.78
CA GLY A 542 -19.50 -22.06 30.31
C GLY A 542 -19.17 -23.47 30.76
N GLN A 543 -20.19 -24.14 31.29
CA GLN A 543 -20.12 -25.54 31.68
C GLN A 543 -20.16 -26.44 30.45
N ARG A 544 -19.39 -27.54 30.52
CA ARG A 544 -19.38 -28.57 29.48
C ARG A 544 -20.19 -29.77 29.89
N ILE A 545 -20.71 -30.46 28.88
CA ILE A 545 -21.38 -31.74 29.08
C ILE A 545 -20.31 -32.80 29.37
N HIS A 546 -20.33 -33.33 30.58
CA HIS A 546 -19.41 -34.37 31.04
C HIS A 546 -20.01 -35.79 30.94
N ASP A 547 -21.33 -35.92 30.77
CA ASP A 547 -22.00 -37.21 30.52
C ASP A 547 -21.92 -37.59 29.04
N GLU A 548 -21.36 -38.76 28.75
CA GLU A 548 -21.13 -39.23 27.39
C GLU A 548 -22.43 -39.37 26.57
N LYS A 549 -23.52 -39.80 27.18
CA LYS A 549 -24.76 -40.07 26.43
C LYS A 549 -25.43 -38.77 26.01
N ILE A 550 -25.47 -37.80 26.92
CA ILE A 550 -25.97 -36.46 26.63
C ILE A 550 -25.10 -35.79 25.57
N LEU A 551 -23.77 -35.89 25.70
CA LEU A 551 -22.82 -35.31 24.74
C LEU A 551 -22.99 -35.94 23.35
N ALA A 552 -23.07 -37.27 23.27
CA ALA A 552 -23.29 -37.99 22.01
C ALA A 552 -24.63 -37.65 21.36
N GLN A 553 -25.68 -37.41 22.15
CA GLN A 553 -26.97 -36.95 21.63
C GLN A 553 -26.86 -35.53 21.06
N ARG A 554 -26.22 -34.60 21.80
CA ARG A 554 -26.04 -33.21 21.34
C ARG A 554 -25.16 -33.10 20.10
N MET A 555 -24.14 -33.95 19.97
CA MET A 555 -23.35 -34.08 18.74
C MET A 555 -24.24 -34.47 17.55
N LYS A 556 -25.09 -35.50 17.72
CA LYS A 556 -26.03 -35.93 16.66
C LYS A 556 -27.02 -34.83 16.30
N ASP A 557 -27.57 -34.13 17.28
CA ASP A 557 -28.50 -33.01 17.07
C ASP A 557 -27.83 -31.86 16.29
N ALA A 558 -26.52 -31.65 16.49
CA ALA A 558 -25.70 -30.69 15.74
C ALA A 558 -25.19 -31.23 14.39
N GLY A 559 -25.57 -32.44 13.99
CA GLY A 559 -25.15 -33.07 12.73
C GLY A 559 -23.71 -33.61 12.73
N ILE A 560 -23.13 -33.82 13.92
CA ILE A 560 -21.79 -34.35 14.11
C ILE A 560 -21.87 -35.82 14.49
N ASP A 561 -21.15 -36.70 13.77
CA ASP A 561 -21.06 -38.11 14.12
C ASP A 561 -20.03 -38.33 15.25
N PRO A 562 -20.42 -38.81 16.44
CA PRO A 562 -19.51 -39.07 17.54
C PRO A 562 -18.34 -40.01 17.19
N SER A 563 -18.53 -40.93 16.22
CA SER A 563 -17.47 -41.86 15.80
C SER A 563 -16.27 -41.17 15.13
N THR A 564 -16.45 -39.94 14.65
CA THR A 564 -15.39 -39.13 14.02
C THR A 564 -14.49 -38.43 15.05
N MET A 565 -14.86 -38.47 16.34
CA MET A 565 -14.13 -37.87 17.46
C MET A 565 -13.93 -38.89 18.59
N GLU A 566 -13.58 -40.12 18.24
CA GLU A 566 -13.48 -41.24 19.19
C GLU A 566 -12.56 -40.92 20.38
N GLU A 567 -11.37 -40.34 20.14
CA GLU A 567 -10.43 -39.94 21.19
C GLU A 567 -11.04 -38.95 22.19
N TYR A 568 -11.83 -37.99 21.70
CA TYR A 568 -12.53 -37.03 22.55
C TYR A 568 -13.60 -37.73 23.39
N MET A 569 -14.40 -38.61 22.78
CA MET A 569 -15.48 -39.33 23.45
C MET A 569 -14.98 -40.34 24.49
N GLU A 570 -13.82 -40.97 24.27
CA GLU A 570 -13.22 -41.93 25.20
C GLU A 570 -13.00 -41.34 26.60
N GLY A 571 -12.52 -40.09 26.69
CA GLY A 571 -12.31 -39.41 27.97
C GLY A 571 -13.59 -39.32 28.81
N PHE A 572 -14.72 -39.02 28.19
CA PHE A 572 -16.02 -38.93 28.89
C PHE A 572 -16.59 -40.30 29.26
N ARG A 573 -16.28 -41.36 28.49
CA ARG A 573 -16.70 -42.74 28.83
C ARG A 573 -15.97 -43.29 30.04
N TRP A 574 -14.71 -42.91 30.22
CA TRP A 574 -13.90 -43.36 31.38
C TRP A 574 -14.20 -42.57 32.65
N GLY A 575 -14.96 -41.48 32.53
CA GLY A 575 -15.43 -40.66 33.63
C GLY A 575 -14.75 -39.30 33.61
N ALA A 576 -15.41 -38.30 33.06
CA ALA A 576 -14.99 -36.91 33.17
C ALA A 576 -15.70 -36.24 34.36
N PRO A 577 -14.99 -35.46 35.21
CA PRO A 577 -15.64 -34.67 36.24
C PRO A 577 -16.50 -33.57 35.60
N PRO A 578 -17.51 -33.02 36.31
CA PRO A 578 -18.13 -31.77 35.92
C PRO A 578 -17.05 -30.68 35.74
N HIS A 579 -17.11 -29.93 34.65
CA HIS A 579 -16.10 -28.92 34.34
C HIS A 579 -16.67 -27.75 33.55
N ALA A 580 -15.98 -26.62 33.65
CA ALA A 580 -16.28 -25.40 32.94
C ALA A 580 -14.98 -24.68 32.55
N GLY A 581 -15.07 -23.83 31.54
CA GLY A 581 -13.90 -23.10 31.07
C GLY A 581 -14.26 -21.92 30.19
N ALA A 582 -13.22 -21.26 29.70
CA ALA A 582 -13.33 -20.04 28.93
C ALA A 582 -12.18 -19.91 27.91
N GLY A 583 -12.41 -19.13 26.87
CA GLY A 583 -11.38 -18.72 25.91
C GLY A 583 -11.40 -17.22 25.71
N ILE A 584 -10.22 -16.59 25.70
CA ILE A 584 -10.02 -15.16 25.49
C ILE A 584 -9.20 -14.95 24.22
N GLY A 585 -9.64 -14.06 23.33
CA GLY A 585 -8.80 -13.58 22.23
C GLY A 585 -7.84 -12.49 22.71
N LEU A 586 -6.53 -12.77 22.77
CA LEU A 586 -5.51 -11.83 23.26
C LEU A 586 -5.54 -10.49 22.52
N GLU A 587 -5.53 -10.52 21.19
CA GLU A 587 -5.54 -9.32 20.35
C GLU A 587 -6.84 -8.51 20.54
N ARG A 588 -7.97 -9.20 20.75
CA ARG A 588 -9.27 -8.58 20.94
C ARG A 588 -9.37 -7.89 22.30
N LEU A 589 -8.89 -8.55 23.36
CA LEU A 589 -8.79 -7.94 24.69
C LEU A 589 -7.97 -6.65 24.65
N ILE A 590 -6.79 -6.66 24.04
CA ILE A 590 -5.92 -5.48 23.92
C ILE A 590 -6.56 -4.39 23.07
N MET A 591 -7.16 -4.75 21.93
CA MET A 591 -7.86 -3.81 21.06
C MET A 591 -8.94 -3.03 21.81
N LEU A 592 -9.70 -3.71 22.68
CA LEU A 592 -10.82 -3.11 23.41
C LEU A 592 -10.39 -2.31 24.63
N ILE A 593 -9.43 -2.81 25.42
CA ILE A 593 -8.85 -2.06 26.57
C ILE A 593 -8.27 -0.72 26.08
N LEU A 594 -7.45 -0.75 25.02
CA LEU A 594 -6.73 0.41 24.49
C LEU A 594 -7.50 1.18 23.39
N LYS A 595 -8.73 0.75 23.06
CA LYS A 595 -9.60 1.37 22.05
C LYS A 595 -8.91 1.62 20.69
N LEU A 596 -8.18 0.63 20.19
CA LEU A 596 -7.37 0.76 18.96
C LEU A 596 -8.19 0.87 17.67
N GLY A 597 -9.46 0.46 17.69
CA GLY A 597 -10.38 0.52 16.54
C GLY A 597 -10.16 -0.54 15.45
N ASN A 598 -8.99 -1.18 15.38
CA ASN A 598 -8.69 -2.26 14.43
C ASN A 598 -7.81 -3.34 15.07
N ILE A 599 -8.24 -4.60 15.04
CA ILE A 599 -7.57 -5.73 15.67
C ILE A 599 -6.16 -5.97 15.10
N ARG A 600 -5.93 -5.60 13.83
CA ARG A 600 -4.62 -5.74 13.18
C ARG A 600 -3.52 -4.92 13.86
N LEU A 601 -3.89 -3.84 14.58
CA LEU A 601 -2.94 -3.03 15.34
C LEU A 601 -2.44 -3.79 16.57
N ALA A 602 -3.29 -4.63 17.18
CA ALA A 602 -2.97 -5.50 18.31
C ALA A 602 -2.27 -6.81 17.90
N SER A 603 -2.18 -7.16 16.61
CA SER A 603 -1.43 -8.33 16.14
C SER A 603 -0.07 -7.93 15.57
N LEU A 604 1.03 -8.52 16.07
CA LEU A 604 2.39 -8.12 15.67
C LEU A 604 2.59 -8.26 14.16
N PHE A 605 2.17 -9.40 13.60
CA PHE A 605 2.11 -9.69 12.18
C PHE A 605 0.77 -10.33 11.82
N HIS A 606 -0.26 -9.50 11.65
CA HIS A 606 -1.62 -9.96 11.40
C HIS A 606 -1.75 -10.95 10.24
N ARG A 607 -2.74 -11.84 10.37
CA ARG A 607 -3.21 -12.75 9.33
C ARG A 607 -4.71 -12.58 9.14
N ASP A 608 -5.09 -12.37 7.91
CA ASP A 608 -6.48 -12.21 7.47
C ASP A 608 -6.65 -12.86 6.08
N PRO A 609 -7.87 -12.90 5.50
CA PRO A 609 -8.10 -13.57 4.23
C PRO A 609 -7.31 -13.00 3.03
N LYS A 610 -6.69 -11.81 3.16
CA LYS A 610 -5.85 -11.21 2.13
C LYS A 610 -4.36 -11.54 2.29
N SER A 611 -4.00 -12.23 3.36
CA SER A 611 -2.63 -12.70 3.58
C SER A 611 -2.28 -13.80 2.58
N PHE A 612 -1.02 -13.83 2.13
CA PHE A 612 -0.50 -14.79 1.14
C PHE A 612 -1.25 -14.78 -0.20
N PRO A 613 -1.21 -13.67 -0.97
CA PRO A 613 -1.83 -13.63 -2.29
C PRO A 613 -1.25 -14.76 -3.16
N ALA A 614 -2.14 -15.46 -3.87
CA ALA A 614 -1.74 -16.55 -4.74
C ALA A 614 -0.71 -16.04 -5.76
N VAL A 615 0.50 -16.61 -5.70
CA VAL A 615 1.49 -16.42 -6.76
C VAL A 615 1.09 -17.37 -7.86
N GLU A 616 0.66 -16.85 -9.01
CA GLU A 616 0.43 -17.69 -10.19
C GLU A 616 1.75 -18.43 -10.49
N SER A 617 1.70 -19.77 -10.48
CA SER A 617 2.87 -20.62 -10.68
C SER A 617 3.60 -20.21 -11.96
N SER A 618 4.91 -19.90 -11.83
CA SER A 618 5.79 -19.47 -12.91
C SER A 618 5.66 -20.38 -14.13
N ALA A 619 4.90 -19.93 -15.12
CA ALA A 619 4.90 -20.58 -16.42
C ALA A 619 6.28 -20.40 -17.05
N THR A 620 6.80 -21.45 -17.71
CA THR A 620 8.09 -21.43 -18.40
C THR A 620 8.17 -20.19 -19.29
N LEU A 621 9.18 -19.33 -19.06
CA LEU A 621 9.37 -18.11 -19.83
C LEU A 621 9.54 -18.45 -21.32
N PRO A 622 8.94 -17.67 -22.24
CA PRO A 622 9.18 -17.84 -23.68
C PRO A 622 10.66 -17.75 -24.07
N PHE A 623 11.44 -16.88 -23.42
CA PHE A 623 12.87 -16.70 -23.60
C PHE A 623 13.61 -16.86 -22.26
N PRO A 624 13.87 -18.09 -21.79
CA PRO A 624 14.51 -18.34 -20.49
C PRO A 624 15.90 -17.70 -20.34
N GLU A 625 16.63 -17.56 -21.44
CA GLU A 625 17.92 -16.87 -21.52
C GLU A 625 17.82 -15.37 -21.19
N SER A 626 16.65 -14.76 -21.40
CA SER A 626 16.37 -13.35 -21.10
C SER A 626 15.62 -13.18 -19.77
N SER A 627 15.88 -14.07 -18.81
CA SER A 627 15.35 -13.96 -17.45
C SER A 627 15.92 -12.75 -16.70
N THR A 628 15.10 -12.13 -15.86
CA THR A 628 15.51 -11.06 -14.92
C THR A 628 15.77 -11.57 -13.50
N LEU A 629 15.29 -12.77 -13.18
CA LEU A 629 15.65 -13.49 -11.94
C LEU A 629 17.02 -14.14 -12.05
N HIS A 630 17.37 -14.61 -13.25
CA HIS A 630 18.64 -15.25 -13.57
C HIS A 630 19.24 -14.59 -14.82
N PRO A 631 19.79 -13.38 -14.70
CA PRO A 631 20.28 -12.66 -15.85
C PRO A 631 21.46 -13.39 -16.54
N PRO A 632 21.65 -13.22 -17.86
CA PRO A 632 22.65 -13.95 -18.62
C PRO A 632 24.06 -13.93 -18.01
N TRP A 633 24.48 -12.80 -17.44
CA TRP A 633 25.80 -12.60 -16.86
C TRP A 633 26.02 -13.27 -15.51
N GLU A 634 24.97 -13.79 -14.85
CA GLU A 634 25.12 -14.56 -13.61
C GLU A 634 25.83 -15.89 -13.87
N LYS A 635 25.63 -16.49 -15.05
CA LYS A 635 26.24 -17.76 -15.45
C LYS A 635 27.73 -17.63 -15.80
N ASP A 636 28.19 -16.44 -16.16
CA ASP A 636 29.56 -16.18 -16.62
C ASP A 636 30.54 -15.82 -15.48
N GLY A 637 30.10 -15.83 -14.22
CA GLY A 637 30.96 -15.62 -13.05
C GLY A 637 31.54 -14.20 -12.90
N GLN A 638 31.12 -13.24 -13.73
CA GLN A 638 31.55 -11.85 -13.66
C GLN A 638 30.69 -11.01 -12.70
N LEU A 639 30.77 -11.33 -11.41
CA LEU A 639 30.39 -10.40 -10.34
C LEU A 639 31.62 -10.15 -9.46
N GLN A 640 32.71 -9.67 -10.05
CA GLN A 640 33.83 -9.12 -9.29
C GLN A 640 34.34 -7.81 -9.91
N ASN A 641 34.28 -6.78 -9.06
CA ASN A 641 34.95 -5.48 -9.13
C ASN A 641 34.36 -4.43 -10.10
N GLY A 642 33.92 -3.32 -9.50
CA GLY A 642 33.29 -2.19 -10.14
C GLY A 642 34.23 -1.30 -10.95
N ASP A 643 34.89 -1.86 -11.96
CA ASP A 643 35.59 -1.08 -12.98
C ASP A 643 34.99 -1.30 -14.39
N THR A 644 34.37 -0.23 -14.88
CA THR A 644 34.01 0.06 -16.28
C THR A 644 33.19 -0.97 -17.06
N ASP A 645 31.90 -1.03 -16.75
CA ASP A 645 30.92 -1.87 -17.47
C ASP A 645 30.04 -1.07 -18.45
N LYS A 646 30.68 -0.22 -19.27
CA LYS A 646 29.99 0.56 -20.31
C LYS A 646 29.54 -0.30 -21.51
N GLU A 647 29.96 -1.56 -21.56
CA GLU A 647 29.68 -2.49 -22.67
C GLU A 647 28.77 -3.67 -22.27
N ARG A 648 28.15 -3.65 -21.08
CA ARG A 648 27.20 -4.72 -20.65
C ARG A 648 26.09 -4.90 -21.69
N LYS A 649 26.05 -6.08 -22.31
CA LYS A 649 25.01 -6.45 -23.27
C LYS A 649 23.76 -6.91 -22.53
N PHE A 650 22.83 -5.97 -22.32
CA PHE A 650 21.52 -6.26 -21.73
C PHE A 650 20.67 -7.20 -22.60
N GLN A 651 19.73 -7.90 -21.95
CA GLN A 651 18.69 -8.70 -22.62
C GLN A 651 17.96 -7.84 -23.66
N PRO A 652 17.65 -8.38 -24.86
CA PRO A 652 16.85 -7.66 -25.86
C PRO A 652 15.50 -7.22 -25.29
N LEU A 653 15.12 -5.96 -25.55
CA LEU A 653 13.88 -5.40 -25.02
C LEU A 653 12.64 -6.19 -25.47
N GLU A 654 12.65 -6.70 -26.70
CA GLU A 654 11.55 -7.46 -27.29
C GLU A 654 11.33 -8.82 -26.61
N GLU A 655 12.41 -9.45 -26.14
CA GLU A 655 12.36 -10.70 -25.38
C GLU A 655 11.85 -10.44 -23.96
N LEU A 656 12.25 -9.32 -23.35
CA LEU A 656 11.67 -8.89 -22.06
C LEU A 656 10.17 -8.58 -22.17
N ILE A 657 9.73 -7.93 -23.26
CA ILE A 657 8.30 -7.70 -23.52
C ILE A 657 7.56 -9.03 -23.68
N ALA A 658 8.15 -10.02 -24.36
CA ALA A 658 7.53 -11.33 -24.52
C ALA A 658 7.51 -12.18 -23.23
N ASN A 659 8.47 -11.97 -22.34
CA ASN A 659 8.55 -12.66 -21.05
C ASN A 659 7.62 -12.05 -19.99
N TYR A 660 7.60 -10.72 -19.88
CA TYR A 660 7.05 -9.99 -18.72
C TYR A 660 6.10 -8.84 -19.10
N GLY A 661 5.90 -8.60 -20.39
CA GLY A 661 5.21 -7.40 -20.88
C GLY A 661 3.71 -7.44 -20.73
N ASP A 662 3.13 -6.25 -20.92
CA ASP A 662 1.71 -6.00 -21.07
C ASP A 662 1.43 -5.32 -22.42
N ALA A 663 0.15 -5.03 -22.71
CA ALA A 663 -0.23 -4.38 -23.96
C ALA A 663 0.41 -3.00 -24.18
N THR A 664 0.81 -2.31 -23.11
CA THR A 664 1.47 -1.00 -23.15
C THR A 664 2.95 -1.16 -23.54
N SER A 665 3.57 -2.24 -23.05
CA SER A 665 4.98 -2.55 -23.25
C SER A 665 5.35 -2.76 -24.72
N THR A 666 4.43 -3.27 -25.54
CA THR A 666 4.65 -3.44 -26.99
C THR A 666 4.81 -2.12 -27.75
N SER A 667 4.52 -0.98 -27.13
CA SER A 667 4.75 0.35 -27.68
C SER A 667 6.12 0.94 -27.33
N TRP A 668 6.80 0.41 -26.31
CA TRP A 668 8.07 0.95 -25.80
C TRP A 668 9.22 1.02 -26.82
N PRO A 669 9.27 0.19 -27.87
CA PRO A 669 10.28 0.37 -28.92
C PRO A 669 10.13 1.66 -29.74
N ASP A 670 9.00 2.37 -29.70
CA ASP A 670 8.81 3.62 -30.45
C ASP A 670 9.66 4.79 -29.92
N GLU A 671 10.06 5.70 -30.82
CA GLU A 671 11.04 6.76 -30.53
C GLU A 671 10.63 7.70 -29.39
N LYS A 672 9.34 7.84 -29.11
CA LYS A 672 8.84 8.68 -28.01
C LYS A 672 9.19 8.14 -26.62
N TYR A 673 9.44 6.84 -26.49
CA TYR A 673 9.76 6.20 -25.22
C TYR A 673 11.27 6.17 -24.99
N LYS A 674 11.69 6.59 -23.80
CA LYS A 674 13.03 6.32 -23.29
C LYS A 674 12.96 5.11 -22.37
N VAL A 675 13.91 4.20 -22.50
CA VAL A 675 13.95 2.98 -21.67
C VAL A 675 15.12 3.05 -20.72
N TRP A 676 14.84 3.02 -19.42
CA TRP A 676 15.84 2.82 -18.38
C TRP A 676 16.05 1.32 -18.15
N ARG A 677 17.29 0.90 -17.91
CA ARG A 677 17.65 -0.49 -17.61
C ARG A 677 18.28 -0.58 -16.22
N ASP A 678 17.78 -1.49 -15.40
CA ASP A 678 18.40 -1.85 -14.14
C ASP A 678 19.67 -2.64 -14.41
N TYR A 679 20.78 -2.22 -13.81
CA TYR A 679 22.09 -2.79 -14.12
C TYR A 679 22.27 -4.19 -13.52
N GLU A 680 21.68 -4.47 -12.36
CA GLU A 680 21.84 -5.74 -11.64
C GLU A 680 21.05 -6.88 -12.29
N THR A 681 19.82 -6.59 -12.71
CA THR A 681 18.86 -7.58 -13.21
C THR A 681 18.63 -7.51 -14.72
N GLY A 682 18.92 -6.36 -15.34
CA GLY A 682 18.56 -6.09 -16.73
C GLY A 682 17.10 -5.69 -16.94
N ALA A 683 16.30 -5.58 -15.87
CA ALA A 683 14.91 -5.13 -15.94
C ALA A 683 14.78 -3.78 -16.67
N ALA A 684 13.63 -3.52 -17.28
CA ALA A 684 13.42 -2.29 -18.04
C ALA A 684 12.19 -1.50 -17.57
N VAL A 685 12.30 -0.17 -17.58
CA VAL A 685 11.18 0.76 -17.33
C VAL A 685 11.18 1.84 -18.40
N ALA A 686 10.10 1.96 -19.17
CA ALA A 686 9.95 3.06 -20.11
C ALA A 686 9.39 4.32 -19.44
N TYR A 687 9.81 5.48 -19.94
CA TYR A 687 9.27 6.77 -19.56
C TYR A 687 9.33 7.76 -20.72
N VAL A 688 8.41 8.73 -20.73
CA VAL A 688 8.35 9.83 -21.69
C VAL A 688 8.56 11.15 -20.94
N PRO A 689 9.67 11.87 -21.20
CA PRO A 689 9.88 13.21 -20.65
C PRO A 689 8.84 14.20 -21.21
N SER A 690 8.13 14.88 -20.32
CA SER A 690 7.20 15.95 -20.68
C SER A 690 7.85 17.32 -20.53
N SER A 691 7.49 18.25 -21.42
CA SER A 691 7.92 19.65 -21.40
C SER A 691 7.58 20.41 -20.10
N HIS A 692 6.74 19.84 -19.24
CA HIS A 692 6.32 20.43 -17.97
C HIS A 692 7.13 19.93 -16.75
N GLY A 693 8.24 19.21 -16.95
CA GLY A 693 9.09 18.70 -15.86
C GLY A 693 8.58 17.41 -15.23
N TYR A 694 7.87 16.59 -16.01
CA TYR A 694 7.34 15.29 -15.59
C TYR A 694 7.93 14.15 -16.43
N ALA A 695 8.02 12.96 -15.84
CA ALA A 695 8.24 11.72 -16.56
C ALA A 695 6.94 10.91 -16.50
N ILE A 696 6.31 10.68 -17.65
CA ILE A 696 5.15 9.79 -17.77
C ILE A 696 5.69 8.37 -17.92
N ILE A 697 5.33 7.47 -17.03
CA ILE A 697 5.87 6.11 -16.93
C ILE A 697 4.73 5.13 -17.27
N PRO A 698 4.67 4.59 -18.50
CA PRO A 698 3.53 3.82 -18.96
C PRO A 698 3.76 2.31 -18.86
N GLY A 699 2.82 1.59 -18.25
CA GLY A 699 2.86 0.13 -18.12
C GLY A 699 3.69 -0.35 -16.92
N ASN A 700 3.85 -1.66 -16.77
CA ASN A 700 4.62 -2.25 -15.67
C ASN A 700 6.12 -2.35 -15.97
N PRO A 701 7.01 -2.41 -14.96
CA PRO A 701 8.40 -2.80 -15.16
C PRO A 701 8.49 -4.16 -15.88
N LEU A 702 9.34 -4.25 -16.91
CA LEU A 702 9.63 -5.50 -17.61
C LEU A 702 10.61 -6.35 -16.79
N CYS A 703 10.06 -7.05 -15.83
CA CYS A 703 10.76 -8.01 -14.96
C CYS A 703 9.75 -8.96 -14.32
N ASP A 704 10.24 -9.97 -13.62
CA ASP A 704 9.38 -10.81 -12.80
C ASP A 704 8.60 -9.97 -11.77
N GLN A 705 7.34 -10.31 -11.52
CA GLN A 705 6.47 -9.53 -10.62
C GLN A 705 7.04 -9.44 -9.20
N SER A 706 7.79 -10.44 -8.74
CA SER A 706 8.48 -10.40 -7.45
C SER A 706 9.51 -9.27 -7.33
N GLN A 707 10.02 -8.77 -8.47
CA GLN A 707 11.02 -7.71 -8.52
C GLN A 707 10.41 -6.29 -8.63
N TYR A 708 9.09 -6.15 -8.86
CA TYR A 708 8.45 -4.85 -9.10
C TYR A 708 8.80 -3.79 -8.05
N TYR A 709 8.80 -4.15 -6.76
CA TYR A 709 9.13 -3.22 -5.69
C TYR A 709 10.57 -2.71 -5.81
N LYS A 710 11.53 -3.63 -5.98
CA LYS A 710 12.96 -3.30 -6.10
C LYS A 710 13.20 -2.41 -7.32
N ILE A 711 12.69 -2.81 -8.49
CA ILE A 711 12.91 -2.12 -9.76
C ILE A 711 12.24 -0.74 -9.77
N ALA A 712 11.02 -0.62 -9.25
CA ALA A 712 10.36 0.68 -9.12
C ALA A 712 11.18 1.64 -8.24
N ILE A 713 11.72 1.16 -7.11
CA ILE A 713 12.56 1.96 -6.23
C ILE A 713 13.87 2.38 -6.90
N HIS A 714 14.57 1.45 -7.56
CA HIS A 714 15.81 1.75 -8.30
C HIS A 714 15.57 2.81 -9.37
N PHE A 715 14.53 2.63 -10.18
CA PHE A 715 14.15 3.59 -11.23
C PHE A 715 13.82 4.96 -10.64
N LEU A 716 13.03 5.04 -9.56
CA LEU A 716 12.66 6.32 -8.94
C LEU A 716 13.88 7.04 -8.32
N ARG A 717 14.85 6.30 -7.76
CA ARG A 717 16.12 6.87 -7.28
C ARG A 717 16.92 7.47 -8.44
N TRP A 718 17.09 6.70 -9.51
CA TRP A 718 17.78 7.15 -10.72
C TRP A 718 17.10 8.37 -11.35
N LEU A 719 15.77 8.34 -11.49
CA LEU A 719 15.01 9.44 -12.07
C LEU A 719 15.24 10.73 -11.27
N ARG A 720 15.28 10.63 -9.94
CA ARG A 720 15.54 11.75 -9.04
C ARG A 720 16.97 12.26 -9.13
N SER A 721 17.98 11.38 -9.18
CA SER A 721 19.39 11.78 -9.21
C SER A 721 19.82 12.34 -10.57
N GLU A 722 19.37 11.72 -11.66
CA GLU A 722 19.90 12.00 -13.00
C GLU A 722 19.06 12.97 -13.84
N THR A 723 17.74 13.07 -13.59
CA THR A 723 16.84 13.80 -14.51
C THR A 723 16.07 14.96 -13.88
N ASN A 724 15.91 14.95 -12.54
CA ASN A 724 15.07 15.89 -11.79
C ASN A 724 13.60 15.97 -12.28
N LEU A 725 13.12 14.95 -13.01
CA LEU A 725 11.74 14.85 -13.49
C LEU A 725 10.82 14.31 -12.40
N LYS A 726 9.57 14.81 -12.35
CA LYS A 726 8.55 14.31 -11.44
C LYS A 726 7.83 13.09 -12.02
N PRO A 727 7.76 11.95 -11.32
CA PRO A 727 7.17 10.73 -11.86
C PRO A 727 5.63 10.78 -11.82
N ILE A 728 5.01 10.30 -12.90
CA ILE A 728 3.58 9.93 -12.96
C ILE A 728 3.52 8.56 -13.62
N TRP A 729 3.07 7.55 -12.88
CA TRP A 729 2.88 6.20 -13.41
C TRP A 729 1.48 6.10 -14.01
N ILE A 730 1.37 5.61 -15.24
CA ILE A 730 0.09 5.41 -15.92
C ILE A 730 0.01 3.98 -16.46
N LEU A 731 -1.20 3.48 -16.65
CA LEU A 731 -1.44 2.15 -17.23
C LEU A 731 -0.77 1.02 -16.42
N CYS A 732 -0.60 1.22 -15.11
CA CYS A 732 -0.04 0.18 -14.24
C CYS A 732 -1.11 -0.82 -13.81
N SER A 733 -0.71 -2.08 -13.65
CA SER A 733 -1.57 -3.15 -13.14
C SER A 733 -1.81 -3.00 -11.64
N LEU A 734 -2.80 -3.72 -11.10
CA LEU A 734 -3.09 -3.71 -9.67
C LEU A 734 -1.85 -4.05 -8.80
N PRO A 735 -1.05 -5.10 -9.09
CA PRO A 735 0.13 -5.40 -8.28
C PRO A 735 1.15 -4.25 -8.16
N LEU A 736 1.37 -3.51 -9.26
CA LEU A 736 2.26 -2.36 -9.23
C LEU A 736 1.61 -1.16 -8.55
N GLU A 737 0.31 -0.97 -8.76
CA GLU A 737 -0.45 0.06 -8.08
C GLU A 737 -0.44 -0.13 -6.57
N GLU A 738 -0.61 -1.36 -6.06
CA GLU A 738 -0.52 -1.68 -4.63
C GLU A 738 0.86 -1.34 -4.06
N ILE A 739 1.93 -1.60 -4.81
CA ILE A 739 3.28 -1.18 -4.43
C ILE A 739 3.38 0.35 -4.33
N LEU A 740 2.90 1.08 -5.35
CA LEU A 740 2.98 2.54 -5.36
C LEU A 740 2.07 3.15 -4.28
N GLY A 741 0.85 2.64 -4.14
CA GLY A 741 -0.20 3.12 -3.26
C GLY A 741 0.01 2.73 -1.80
N GLU A 742 0.10 1.43 -1.50
CA GLU A 742 0.26 0.94 -0.13
C GLU A 742 1.67 1.15 0.39
N LYS A 743 2.68 0.70 -0.37
CA LYS A 743 4.07 0.76 0.11
C LYS A 743 4.63 2.15 0.02
N LEU A 744 4.48 2.85 -1.11
CA LEU A 744 5.07 4.19 -1.31
C LEU A 744 4.14 5.35 -0.95
N GLY A 745 2.89 5.09 -0.55
CA GLY A 745 1.94 6.13 -0.14
C GLY A 745 1.47 7.05 -1.29
N TRP A 746 1.59 6.60 -2.54
CA TRP A 746 1.14 7.35 -3.72
C TRP A 746 -0.39 7.37 -3.79
N ARG A 747 -0.93 8.37 -4.49
CA ARG A 747 -2.35 8.41 -4.82
C ARG A 747 -2.57 7.69 -6.14
N SER A 748 -3.68 6.99 -6.27
CA SER A 748 -4.04 6.34 -7.52
C SER A 748 -5.53 6.41 -7.85
N LEU A 749 -5.84 6.25 -9.12
CA LEU A 749 -7.20 6.13 -9.63
C LEU A 749 -7.18 5.22 -10.86
N SER A 750 -8.29 4.58 -11.16
CA SER A 750 -8.47 3.88 -12.43
C SER A 750 -9.57 4.56 -13.23
N CYS A 751 -9.24 4.90 -14.47
CA CYS A 751 -10.16 5.41 -15.48
C CYS A 751 -9.88 4.76 -16.85
N VAL A 752 -9.13 3.66 -16.84
CA VAL A 752 -8.69 2.92 -18.00
C VAL A 752 -8.84 1.44 -17.67
N GLY A 753 -9.39 0.66 -18.59
CA GLY A 753 -9.49 -0.79 -18.50
C GLY A 753 -8.70 -1.46 -19.63
N GLU A 754 -7.96 -2.51 -19.32
CA GLU A 754 -7.38 -3.40 -20.31
C GLU A 754 -8.43 -4.46 -20.72
N ALA A 755 -8.82 -4.46 -21.99
CA ALA A 755 -9.85 -5.37 -22.48
C ALA A 755 -9.29 -6.77 -22.73
N ARG A 756 -9.54 -7.71 -21.80
CA ARG A 756 -9.07 -9.10 -21.83
C ARG A 756 -10.12 -10.11 -22.25
N ILE A 757 -9.70 -11.17 -22.95
CA ILE A 757 -10.51 -12.31 -23.37
C ILE A 757 -9.84 -13.60 -22.88
N ASP A 758 -10.65 -14.53 -22.38
CA ASP A 758 -10.26 -15.93 -22.22
C ASP A 758 -10.49 -16.67 -23.55
N PRO A 759 -9.43 -17.01 -24.31
CA PRO A 759 -9.56 -17.57 -25.64
C PRO A 759 -10.13 -19.01 -25.63
N SER A 760 -10.20 -19.68 -24.47
CA SER A 760 -10.83 -21.00 -24.34
C SER A 760 -12.36 -20.93 -24.39
N ARG A 761 -12.94 -19.77 -24.07
CA ARG A 761 -14.39 -19.53 -24.11
C ARG A 761 -14.77 -18.97 -25.47
N ASN A 762 -15.37 -19.80 -26.32
CA ASN A 762 -15.80 -19.40 -27.66
C ASN A 762 -17.10 -18.55 -27.65
N GLN A 763 -17.13 -17.44 -26.91
CA GLN A 763 -18.32 -16.59 -26.76
C GLN A 763 -18.71 -15.88 -28.07
N ALA A 764 -17.76 -15.63 -28.98
CA ALA A 764 -18.03 -15.09 -30.31
C ALA A 764 -18.97 -15.98 -31.15
N ALA A 765 -19.01 -17.30 -30.88
CA ALA A 765 -19.94 -18.22 -31.52
C ALA A 765 -21.35 -18.20 -30.91
N ALA A 766 -21.51 -17.64 -29.71
CA ALA A 766 -22.81 -17.51 -29.03
C ALA A 766 -23.57 -16.22 -29.43
N ASP A 767 -22.88 -15.22 -30.01
CA ASP A 767 -23.51 -14.00 -30.53
C ASP A 767 -24.07 -14.21 -31.95
N ALA A 768 -25.39 -14.07 -32.09
CA ALA A 768 -26.11 -14.36 -33.33
C ALA A 768 -25.76 -13.38 -34.48
N GLU A 769 -25.41 -12.13 -34.17
CA GLU A 769 -25.03 -11.11 -35.15
C GLU A 769 -23.61 -11.39 -35.68
N PHE A 770 -22.69 -11.70 -34.76
CA PHE A 770 -21.30 -12.02 -35.06
C PHE A 770 -21.18 -13.30 -35.91
N ALA A 771 -21.89 -14.37 -35.52
CA ALA A 771 -21.95 -15.61 -36.29
C ALA A 771 -22.59 -15.46 -37.67
N LYS A 772 -23.50 -14.49 -37.86
CA LYS A 772 -24.09 -14.18 -39.17
C LYS A 772 -23.08 -13.52 -40.10
N LYS A 773 -22.24 -12.61 -39.58
CA LYS A 773 -21.17 -11.94 -40.33
C LYS A 773 -20.08 -12.91 -40.77
N ILE A 774 -19.64 -13.82 -39.90
CA ILE A 774 -18.65 -14.86 -40.24
C ILE A 774 -19.17 -15.73 -41.39
N ARG A 775 -20.40 -16.25 -41.29
CA ARG A 775 -21.04 -17.04 -42.36
C ARG A 775 -21.26 -16.25 -43.65
N HIS A 776 -21.35 -14.92 -43.59
CA HIS A 776 -21.43 -14.10 -44.79
C HIS A 776 -20.07 -13.98 -45.48
N ALA A 777 -19.00 -13.71 -44.73
CA ALA A 777 -17.64 -13.67 -45.25
C ALA A 777 -17.22 -15.01 -45.88
N GLU A 778 -17.57 -16.14 -45.24
CA GLU A 778 -17.35 -17.48 -45.80
C GLU A 778 -18.08 -17.68 -47.14
N ARG A 779 -19.34 -17.23 -47.24
CA ARG A 779 -20.13 -17.31 -48.49
C ARG A 779 -19.61 -16.40 -49.60
N GLU A 780 -19.04 -15.25 -49.24
CA GLU A 780 -18.36 -14.34 -50.17
C GLU A 780 -16.97 -14.84 -50.61
N GLY A 781 -16.53 -16.00 -50.10
CA GLY A 781 -15.30 -16.66 -50.52
C GLY A 781 -14.04 -16.17 -49.81
N VAL A 782 -14.16 -15.53 -48.64
CA VAL A 782 -13.01 -15.07 -47.86
C VAL A 782 -12.19 -16.26 -47.34
N LYS A 783 -10.89 -16.28 -47.63
CA LYS A 783 -9.95 -17.31 -47.16
C LYS A 783 -8.98 -16.73 -46.12
N LEU A 784 -8.74 -17.48 -45.05
CA LEU A 784 -7.83 -17.09 -43.97
C LEU A 784 -6.48 -17.76 -44.14
N HIS A 785 -5.42 -17.02 -43.85
CA HIS A 785 -4.04 -17.46 -43.95
C HIS A 785 -3.27 -17.13 -42.66
N TYR A 786 -2.34 -18.01 -42.29
CA TYR A 786 -1.42 -17.83 -41.17
C TYR A 786 0.01 -17.74 -41.72
N LEU A 787 0.78 -16.75 -41.26
CA LEU A 787 2.19 -16.63 -41.56
C LEU A 787 3.00 -17.22 -40.40
N PRO A 788 3.73 -18.33 -40.63
CA PRO A 788 4.61 -18.90 -39.63
C PRO A 788 5.69 -17.91 -39.19
N ASN A 789 6.01 -17.88 -37.90
CA ASN A 789 7.06 -17.03 -37.32
C ASN A 789 8.40 -17.77 -37.12
N ASP A 790 8.45 -19.07 -37.42
CA ASP A 790 9.63 -19.93 -37.38
C ASP A 790 10.49 -19.85 -38.67
N LYS A 791 10.00 -19.15 -39.70
CA LYS A 791 10.66 -18.96 -41.00
C LYS A 791 10.74 -17.47 -41.37
N PRO A 792 11.68 -17.07 -42.25
CA PRO A 792 11.70 -15.72 -42.79
C PRO A 792 10.35 -15.35 -43.41
N LEU A 793 9.83 -14.17 -43.11
CA LEU A 793 8.54 -13.71 -43.62
C LEU A 793 8.61 -13.53 -45.15
N PRO A 794 7.61 -13.99 -45.92
CA PRO A 794 7.58 -13.82 -47.37
C PRO A 794 7.52 -12.33 -47.77
N GLU A 795 8.51 -11.86 -48.54
CA GLU A 795 8.61 -10.46 -48.98
C GLU A 795 7.44 -10.01 -49.86
N ASP A 796 6.90 -10.93 -50.67
CA ASP A 796 5.78 -10.67 -51.59
C ASP A 796 4.47 -10.40 -50.84
N ILE A 797 4.20 -11.14 -49.77
CA ILE A 797 3.00 -10.98 -48.94
C ILE A 797 3.13 -9.79 -47.99
N THR A 798 4.28 -9.62 -47.34
CA THR A 798 4.52 -8.50 -46.42
C THR A 798 4.43 -7.15 -47.14
N SER A 799 5.01 -7.04 -48.34
CA SER A 799 4.92 -5.81 -49.16
C SER A 799 3.48 -5.48 -49.56
N LYS A 800 2.66 -6.48 -49.91
CA LYS A 800 1.23 -6.29 -50.20
C LYS A 800 0.45 -5.81 -48.96
N ILE A 801 0.75 -6.37 -47.79
CA ILE A 801 0.12 -5.94 -46.53
C ILE A 801 0.51 -4.49 -46.21
N ASP A 802 1.78 -4.12 -46.37
CA ASP A 802 2.24 -2.74 -46.13
C ASP A 802 1.56 -1.73 -47.06
N GLN A 803 1.37 -2.09 -48.34
CA GLN A 803 0.60 -1.27 -49.26
C GLN A 803 -0.84 -1.06 -48.76
N ARG A 804 -1.51 -2.13 -48.33
CA ARG A 804 -2.89 -2.04 -47.80
C ARG A 804 -2.97 -1.26 -46.49
N ILE A 805 -1.95 -1.35 -45.63
CA ILE A 805 -1.84 -0.53 -44.41
C ILE A 805 -1.73 0.95 -44.78
N ASN A 806 -0.94 1.31 -45.79
CA ASN A 806 -0.80 2.69 -46.24
C ASN A 806 -2.10 3.24 -46.84
N GLU A 807 -2.76 2.49 -47.72
CA GLU A 807 -4.07 2.85 -48.28
C GLU A 807 -5.13 3.04 -47.18
N TRP A 808 -5.11 2.20 -46.15
CA TRP A 808 -5.98 2.33 -45.00
C TRP A 808 -5.66 3.56 -44.14
N ARG A 809 -4.38 3.94 -44.01
CA ARG A 809 -3.99 5.17 -43.31
C ARG A 809 -4.47 6.41 -44.04
N GLU A 810 -4.35 6.46 -45.36
CA GLU A 810 -4.77 7.59 -46.20
C GLU A 810 -6.28 7.81 -46.20
N ASN A 811 -7.07 6.73 -46.11
CA ASN A 811 -8.54 6.80 -46.13
C ASN A 811 -9.19 7.09 -44.77
N ARG A 812 -8.41 7.22 -43.69
CA ARG A 812 -8.92 7.44 -42.33
C ARG A 812 -9.26 8.91 -42.05
N LYS A 813 -10.39 9.15 -41.37
CA LYS A 813 -10.84 10.50 -40.95
C LYS A 813 -11.05 10.56 -39.43
N GLY A 814 -10.53 11.61 -38.78
CA GLY A 814 -10.72 11.93 -37.35
C GLY A 814 -9.44 11.91 -36.50
N PRO A 815 -9.44 12.57 -35.31
CA PRO A 815 -8.30 12.57 -34.38
C PRO A 815 -8.06 11.17 -33.82
N GLN A 816 -6.79 10.78 -33.66
CA GLN A 816 -6.40 9.43 -33.22
C GLN A 816 -5.71 9.49 -31.86
N ILE A 817 -5.97 8.48 -31.02
CA ILE A 817 -5.27 8.26 -29.76
C ILE A 817 -4.68 6.85 -29.85
N TYR A 818 -3.40 6.75 -30.17
CA TYR A 818 -2.66 5.48 -30.21
C TYR A 818 -1.39 5.56 -29.35
N LEU A 819 -1.08 4.48 -28.66
CA LEU A 819 0.16 4.37 -27.88
C LEU A 819 1.39 4.09 -28.76
N SER A 820 1.21 3.60 -29.99
CA SER A 820 2.30 3.21 -30.91
C SER A 820 1.98 3.38 -32.39
N ASP A 821 3.05 3.50 -33.18
CA ASP A 821 3.02 3.41 -34.64
C ASP A 821 2.61 2.01 -35.13
N ILE A 822 2.03 1.90 -36.33
CA ILE A 822 1.75 0.60 -36.96
C ILE A 822 3.01 0.10 -37.68
N LYS A 823 3.81 -0.70 -36.96
CA LYS A 823 5.04 -1.35 -37.48
C LYS A 823 4.95 -2.87 -37.25
N PRO A 824 4.24 -3.62 -38.10
CA PRO A 824 3.94 -5.04 -37.86
C PRO A 824 5.17 -5.93 -37.84
N TRP A 825 6.21 -5.60 -38.60
CA TRP A 825 7.37 -6.50 -38.83
C TRP A 825 8.53 -6.30 -37.85
N ARG A 826 8.36 -5.49 -36.80
CA ARG A 826 9.47 -5.11 -35.91
C ARG A 826 10.04 -6.28 -35.10
N SER A 827 9.18 -7.21 -34.67
CA SER A 827 9.53 -8.31 -33.77
C SER A 827 8.94 -9.64 -34.25
N PRO A 828 9.34 -10.14 -35.43
CA PRO A 828 8.66 -11.26 -36.07
C PRO A 828 8.68 -12.54 -35.23
N ARG A 829 9.73 -12.75 -34.42
CA ARG A 829 9.84 -13.90 -33.51
C ARG A 829 8.82 -13.90 -32.37
N SER A 830 8.38 -12.73 -31.92
CA SER A 830 7.44 -12.58 -30.81
C SER A 830 6.00 -12.34 -31.28
N TYR A 831 5.76 -12.39 -32.59
CA TYR A 831 4.47 -12.10 -33.20
C TYR A 831 3.94 -13.31 -33.98
N GLN A 832 2.61 -13.38 -34.09
CA GLN A 832 1.89 -14.28 -34.99
C GLN A 832 1.04 -13.43 -35.93
N PHE A 833 1.11 -13.70 -37.23
CA PHE A 833 0.43 -12.89 -38.23
C PHE A 833 -0.60 -13.70 -38.98
N TYR A 834 -1.77 -13.10 -39.17
CA TYR A 834 -2.90 -13.66 -39.89
C TYR A 834 -3.41 -12.63 -40.90
N TYR A 835 -3.83 -13.09 -42.07
CA TYR A 835 -4.46 -12.22 -43.07
C TYR A 835 -5.59 -12.95 -43.78
N ALA A 836 -6.52 -12.18 -44.32
CA ALA A 836 -7.64 -12.69 -45.10
C ALA A 836 -7.54 -12.19 -46.55
N VAL A 837 -7.90 -13.05 -47.50
CA VAL A 837 -8.02 -12.72 -48.92
C VAL A 837 -9.46 -12.91 -49.39
N ASP A 838 -9.93 -12.04 -50.27
CA ASP A 838 -11.23 -12.21 -50.94
C ASP A 838 -11.16 -13.23 -52.10
N LYS A 839 -12.29 -13.41 -52.80
CA LYS A 839 -12.41 -14.34 -53.93
C LYS A 839 -11.53 -13.95 -55.13
N GLU A 840 -11.15 -12.68 -55.25
CA GLU A 840 -10.21 -12.16 -56.25
C GLU A 840 -8.74 -12.31 -55.82
N GLY A 841 -8.48 -12.75 -54.58
CA GLY A 841 -7.12 -12.91 -54.02
C GLY A 841 -6.51 -11.62 -53.46
N THR A 842 -7.32 -10.57 -53.28
CA THR A 842 -6.88 -9.30 -52.68
C THR A 842 -6.91 -9.40 -51.16
N ILE A 843 -5.88 -8.87 -50.48
CA ILE A 843 -5.82 -8.86 -49.02
C ILE A 843 -6.86 -7.86 -48.47
N CYS A 844 -7.82 -8.40 -47.74
CA CYS A 844 -8.96 -7.64 -47.22
C CYS A 844 -8.88 -7.39 -45.70
N ALA A 845 -8.22 -8.23 -44.91
CA ALA A 845 -8.00 -7.99 -43.48
C ALA A 845 -6.64 -8.51 -42.99
N PHE A 846 -6.15 -7.94 -41.88
CA PHE A 846 -4.87 -8.31 -41.25
C PHE A 846 -4.97 -8.28 -39.71
N VAL A 847 -4.44 -9.32 -39.05
CA VAL A 847 -4.37 -9.43 -37.60
C VAL A 847 -2.96 -9.82 -37.17
N ALA A 848 -2.42 -9.14 -36.16
CA ALA A 848 -1.14 -9.46 -35.55
C ALA A 848 -1.30 -9.67 -34.04
N LEU A 849 -0.87 -10.84 -33.56
CA LEU A 849 -0.83 -11.17 -32.14
C LEU A 849 0.60 -11.04 -31.60
N ALA A 850 0.84 -10.18 -30.61
CA ALA A 850 2.13 -9.99 -29.96
C ALA A 850 2.20 -10.80 -28.65
N ARG A 851 3.27 -11.54 -28.41
CA ARG A 851 3.50 -12.26 -27.15
C ARG A 851 3.76 -11.26 -26.01
N LEU A 852 3.11 -11.46 -24.87
CA LEU A 852 3.25 -10.62 -23.67
C LEU A 852 3.82 -11.39 -22.47
N SER A 853 3.45 -12.66 -22.32
CA SER A 853 3.98 -13.56 -21.29
C SER A 853 3.85 -15.02 -21.71
N ALA A 854 4.26 -15.95 -20.86
CA ALA A 854 4.13 -17.39 -21.10
C ALA A 854 2.70 -17.86 -21.43
N ASN A 855 1.67 -17.17 -20.95
CA ASN A 855 0.27 -17.56 -21.15
C ASN A 855 -0.60 -16.43 -21.75
N SER A 856 -0.01 -15.30 -22.16
CA SER A 856 -0.75 -14.12 -22.62
C SER A 856 -0.23 -13.54 -23.94
N MET A 857 -1.14 -13.04 -24.78
CA MET A 857 -0.81 -12.30 -26.00
C MET A 857 -1.72 -11.07 -26.19
N GLN A 858 -1.25 -10.09 -26.96
CA GLN A 858 -2.02 -8.92 -27.37
C GLN A 858 -2.50 -9.06 -28.81
N ILE A 859 -3.77 -8.79 -29.08
CA ILE A 859 -4.25 -8.48 -30.43
C ILE A 859 -3.80 -7.04 -30.74
N LYS A 860 -2.55 -6.90 -31.20
CA LYS A 860 -1.88 -5.58 -31.36
C LYS A 860 -2.44 -4.82 -32.55
N TYR A 861 -2.63 -5.50 -33.67
CA TYR A 861 -3.23 -4.94 -34.88
C TYR A 861 -4.40 -5.81 -35.31
N SER A 862 -5.51 -5.16 -35.62
CA SER A 862 -6.71 -5.77 -36.21
C SER A 862 -7.27 -4.79 -37.23
N LEU A 863 -6.89 -4.97 -38.49
CA LEU A 863 -7.11 -4.02 -39.57
C LEU A 863 -8.08 -4.63 -40.58
N ASP A 864 -9.16 -3.90 -40.84
CA ASP A 864 -10.10 -4.15 -41.93
C ASP A 864 -9.80 -3.14 -43.04
N PHE A 865 -9.44 -3.62 -44.23
CA PHE A 865 -8.94 -2.75 -45.30
C PHE A 865 -10.08 -2.22 -46.19
N PRO A 866 -9.90 -1.07 -46.87
CA PRO A 866 -10.93 -0.52 -47.74
C PRO A 866 -11.41 -1.52 -48.80
N GLY A 867 -12.72 -1.73 -48.90
CA GLY A 867 -13.33 -2.68 -49.85
C GLY A 867 -13.44 -4.13 -49.33
N ALA A 868 -13.11 -4.40 -48.07
CA ALA A 868 -13.24 -5.74 -47.50
C ALA A 868 -14.71 -6.23 -47.45
N PRO A 869 -14.96 -7.53 -47.71
CA PRO A 869 -16.27 -8.13 -47.51
C PRO A 869 -16.73 -8.01 -46.05
N SER A 870 -18.02 -7.74 -45.86
CA SER A 870 -18.61 -7.61 -44.52
C SER A 870 -18.43 -8.93 -43.74
N GLY A 871 -17.82 -8.84 -42.55
CA GLY A 871 -17.51 -10.00 -41.70
C GLY A 871 -16.08 -10.54 -41.83
N ALA A 872 -15.25 -10.00 -42.74
CA ALA A 872 -13.88 -10.51 -42.96
C ALA A 872 -12.99 -10.39 -41.71
N ILE A 873 -13.02 -9.24 -41.03
CA ILE A 873 -12.24 -9.02 -39.80
C ILE A 873 -12.78 -9.83 -38.61
N GLU A 874 -14.10 -9.96 -38.48
CA GLU A 874 -14.74 -10.81 -37.48
C GLU A 874 -14.31 -12.29 -37.63
N TYR A 875 -14.26 -12.76 -38.88
CA TYR A 875 -13.82 -14.12 -39.19
C TYR A 875 -12.33 -14.33 -38.86
N LEU A 876 -11.47 -13.40 -39.29
CA LEU A 876 -10.02 -13.48 -39.07
C LEU A 876 -9.63 -13.40 -37.58
N ILE A 877 -10.22 -12.47 -36.81
CA ILE A 877 -9.95 -12.34 -35.37
C ILE A 877 -10.40 -13.59 -34.62
N THR A 878 -11.59 -14.12 -34.93
CA THR A 878 -12.11 -15.33 -34.27
C THR A 878 -11.18 -16.52 -34.52
N HIS A 879 -10.71 -16.68 -35.76
CA HIS A 879 -9.74 -17.71 -36.10
C HIS A 879 -8.41 -17.53 -35.35
N ALA A 880 -7.91 -16.29 -35.26
CA ALA A 880 -6.68 -15.99 -34.51
C ALA A 880 -6.83 -16.30 -33.01
N ILE A 881 -7.96 -15.94 -32.39
CA ILE A 881 -8.28 -16.26 -30.98
C ILE A 881 -8.31 -17.77 -30.76
N GLN A 882 -8.99 -18.52 -31.62
CA GLN A 882 -9.09 -19.98 -31.52
C GLN A 882 -7.72 -20.66 -31.75
N SER A 883 -6.91 -20.13 -32.67
CA SER A 883 -5.55 -20.60 -32.89
C SER A 883 -4.68 -20.39 -31.65
N ALA A 884 -4.79 -19.21 -31.02
CA ALA A 884 -4.06 -18.91 -29.78
C ALA A 884 -4.50 -19.86 -28.64
N ALA A 885 -5.81 -20.12 -28.49
CA ALA A 885 -6.32 -21.08 -27.50
C ALA A 885 -5.71 -22.48 -27.67
N LYS A 886 -5.66 -22.99 -28.92
CA LYS A 886 -5.06 -24.30 -29.25
C LYS A 886 -3.56 -24.36 -28.93
N SER A 887 -2.87 -23.22 -28.95
CA SER A 887 -1.44 -23.13 -28.58
C SER A 887 -1.19 -22.97 -27.07
N GLY A 888 -2.23 -23.08 -26.23
CA GLY A 888 -2.09 -23.02 -24.77
C GLY A 888 -2.11 -21.61 -24.17
N VAL A 889 -2.46 -20.59 -24.95
CA VAL A 889 -2.65 -19.21 -24.45
C VAL A 889 -3.89 -19.16 -23.58
N LYS A 890 -3.78 -18.61 -22.37
CA LYS A 890 -4.88 -18.50 -21.38
C LYS A 890 -5.56 -17.13 -21.38
N SER A 891 -4.89 -16.10 -21.91
CA SER A 891 -5.41 -14.73 -21.94
C SER A 891 -5.00 -14.00 -23.22
N LEU A 892 -5.94 -13.25 -23.81
CA LEU A 892 -5.69 -12.31 -24.90
C LEU A 892 -6.12 -10.90 -24.48
N THR A 893 -5.43 -9.86 -24.94
CA THR A 893 -5.79 -8.47 -24.64
C THR A 893 -5.86 -7.61 -25.91
N PHE A 894 -6.85 -6.72 -26.01
CA PHE A 894 -6.90 -5.66 -27.03
C PHE A 894 -6.17 -4.38 -26.59
N GLY A 895 -5.57 -4.40 -25.41
CA GLY A 895 -4.93 -3.27 -24.77
C GLY A 895 -5.89 -2.29 -24.09
N ALA A 896 -5.29 -1.26 -23.50
CA ALA A 896 -5.97 -0.25 -22.72
C ALA A 896 -7.05 0.51 -23.52
N GLY A 897 -8.22 0.65 -22.92
CA GLY A 897 -9.34 1.47 -23.37
C GLY A 897 -9.89 2.32 -22.23
N ALA A 898 -10.61 3.38 -22.56
CA ALA A 898 -11.26 4.22 -21.56
C ALA A 898 -12.35 3.41 -20.83
N SER A 899 -12.36 3.47 -19.50
CA SER A 899 -13.43 2.84 -18.71
C SER A 899 -14.70 3.70 -18.74
N SER A 900 -15.88 3.11 -18.55
CA SER A 900 -17.12 3.86 -18.41
C SER A 900 -17.17 4.72 -17.14
N HIS A 901 -16.37 4.38 -16.12
CA HIS A 901 -16.38 5.04 -14.81
C HIS A 901 -14.96 5.28 -14.28
N LEU A 902 -14.80 6.31 -13.45
CA LEU A 902 -13.56 6.52 -12.70
C LEU A 902 -13.73 5.87 -11.32
N THR A 903 -12.83 4.96 -11.00
CA THR A 903 -12.74 4.32 -9.68
C THR A 903 -11.60 4.94 -8.89
N SER A 904 -11.85 5.21 -7.61
CA SER A 904 -10.83 5.72 -6.71
C SER A 904 -9.89 4.59 -6.31
N GLY A 905 -8.59 4.78 -6.45
CA GLY A 905 -7.58 3.87 -5.93
C GLY A 905 -7.08 4.28 -4.54
N HIS A 906 -5.88 3.84 -4.19
CA HIS A 906 -5.23 4.15 -2.91
C HIS A 906 -5.06 5.65 -2.66
N ASN A 907 -5.19 6.04 -1.39
CA ASN A 907 -4.88 7.37 -0.86
C ASN A 907 -5.63 8.56 -1.53
N MET A 908 -6.77 8.27 -2.17
CA MET A 908 -7.63 9.25 -2.82
C MET A 908 -8.87 9.56 -1.98
N SER A 909 -9.07 10.84 -1.64
CA SER A 909 -10.26 11.30 -0.90
C SER A 909 -11.49 11.36 -1.79
N ALA A 910 -12.67 11.01 -1.26
CA ALA A 910 -13.96 11.04 -1.97
C ALA A 910 -14.24 12.38 -2.68
N THR A 911 -13.91 13.51 -2.06
CA THR A 911 -14.14 14.86 -2.63
C THR A 911 -13.28 15.10 -3.88
N LYS A 912 -12.00 14.68 -3.87
CA LYS A 912 -11.12 14.78 -5.04
C LYS A 912 -11.52 13.82 -6.16
N ALA A 913 -11.96 12.61 -5.81
CA ALA A 913 -12.46 11.65 -6.78
C ALA A 913 -13.66 12.22 -7.56
N LYS A 914 -14.61 12.87 -6.89
CA LYS A 914 -15.77 13.52 -7.53
C LYS A 914 -15.39 14.64 -8.51
N VAL A 915 -14.37 15.45 -8.19
CA VAL A 915 -13.88 16.52 -9.08
C VAL A 915 -13.22 15.94 -10.34
N LEU A 916 -12.43 14.87 -10.17
CA LEU A 916 -11.77 14.20 -11.30
C LEU A 916 -12.78 13.46 -12.18
N GLN A 917 -13.84 12.87 -11.60
CA GLN A 917 -14.93 12.25 -12.35
C GLN A 917 -15.57 13.22 -13.34
N HIS A 918 -15.90 14.45 -12.91
CA HIS A 918 -16.48 15.46 -13.81
C HIS A 918 -15.54 15.83 -14.97
N THR A 919 -14.24 15.90 -14.71
CA THR A 919 -13.22 16.17 -15.74
C THR A 919 -13.12 15.00 -16.72
N TYR A 920 -13.17 13.78 -16.21
CA TYR A 920 -13.16 12.55 -17.00
C TYR A 920 -14.39 12.44 -17.90
N ASP A 921 -15.59 12.68 -17.36
CA ASP A 921 -16.85 12.61 -18.12
C ASP A 921 -16.88 13.62 -19.28
N ALA A 922 -16.32 14.81 -19.07
CA ALA A 922 -16.17 15.81 -20.13
C ALA A 922 -15.24 15.34 -21.25
N LEU A 923 -14.10 14.72 -20.90
CA LEU A 923 -13.15 14.16 -21.86
C LEU A 923 -13.75 12.96 -22.62
N VAL A 924 -14.41 12.03 -21.92
CA VAL A 924 -15.08 10.87 -22.55
C VAL A 924 -16.12 11.32 -23.57
N LYS A 925 -16.93 12.35 -23.24
CA LYS A 925 -17.91 12.94 -24.17
C LYS A 925 -17.26 13.63 -25.36
N GLN A 926 -16.16 14.36 -25.13
CA GLN A 926 -15.46 15.11 -26.19
C GLN A 926 -14.76 14.18 -27.20
N PHE A 927 -14.17 13.08 -26.75
CA PHE A 927 -13.37 12.17 -27.59
C PHE A 927 -14.14 10.92 -28.05
N GLY A 928 -15.40 10.73 -27.63
CA GLY A 928 -16.25 9.63 -28.10
C GLY A 928 -15.71 8.24 -27.78
N LEU A 929 -15.05 8.08 -26.62
CA LEU A 929 -14.24 6.92 -26.27
C LEU A 929 -15.02 5.60 -26.11
N ASN A 930 -16.35 5.66 -25.92
CA ASN A 930 -17.20 4.49 -25.65
C ASN A 930 -17.60 3.67 -26.89
N ARG A 931 -17.33 4.14 -28.12
CA ARG A 931 -17.78 3.45 -29.36
C ARG A 931 -16.94 2.23 -29.73
N LYS A 932 -15.71 2.09 -29.22
CA LYS A 932 -14.81 0.97 -29.56
C LYS A 932 -14.98 -0.26 -28.64
N THR A 933 -15.57 -0.08 -27.47
CA THR A 933 -15.67 -1.13 -26.43
C THR A 933 -16.73 -2.17 -26.77
N GLU A 934 -17.82 -1.77 -27.45
CA GLU A 934 -18.93 -2.66 -27.83
C GLU A 934 -18.50 -3.83 -28.73
N PHE A 935 -17.63 -3.58 -29.71
CA PHE A 935 -17.08 -4.63 -30.59
C PHE A 935 -16.29 -5.68 -29.79
N ARG A 936 -15.52 -5.24 -28.79
CA ARG A 936 -14.68 -6.12 -27.96
C ARG A 936 -15.53 -6.95 -27.00
N TYR A 937 -16.58 -6.36 -26.41
CA TYR A 937 -17.52 -7.10 -25.56
C TYR A 937 -18.23 -8.22 -26.32
N LYS A 938 -18.59 -8.02 -27.59
CA LYS A 938 -19.16 -9.07 -28.45
C LYS A 938 -18.23 -10.27 -28.67
N LEU A 939 -16.91 -10.07 -28.50
CA LEU A 939 -15.90 -11.13 -28.53
C LEU A 939 -15.65 -11.77 -27.15
N GLY A 940 -16.42 -11.41 -26.13
CA GLY A 940 -16.26 -11.91 -24.76
C GLY A 940 -15.19 -11.17 -23.96
N ALA A 941 -14.79 -9.97 -24.38
CA ALA A 941 -13.83 -9.18 -23.61
C ALA A 941 -14.45 -8.69 -22.29
N HIS A 942 -13.64 -8.57 -21.25
CA HIS A 942 -13.97 -7.86 -20.02
C HIS A 942 -12.84 -6.89 -19.69
N ASP A 943 -13.16 -5.81 -18.99
CA ASP A 943 -12.17 -4.80 -18.64
C ASP A 943 -11.50 -5.15 -17.31
N GLU A 944 -10.19 -5.34 -17.34
CA GLU A 944 -9.35 -5.36 -16.15
C GLU A 944 -8.87 -3.93 -15.84
N PRO A 945 -9.07 -3.40 -14.62
CA PRO A 945 -8.71 -2.02 -14.31
C PRO A 945 -7.19 -1.78 -14.37
N LEU A 946 -6.80 -0.72 -15.09
CA LEU A 946 -5.46 -0.13 -15.06
C LEU A 946 -5.48 1.20 -14.31
N TYR A 947 -4.36 1.54 -13.69
CA TYR A 947 -4.28 2.66 -12.75
C TYR A 947 -3.31 3.76 -13.21
N ILE A 948 -3.64 4.97 -12.78
CA ILE A 948 -2.76 6.14 -12.79
C ILE A 948 -2.34 6.39 -11.35
N ALA A 949 -1.05 6.28 -11.05
CA ALA A 949 -0.48 6.47 -9.73
C ALA A 949 0.54 7.63 -9.71
N TYR A 950 0.50 8.45 -8.66
CA TYR A 950 1.34 9.63 -8.54
C TYR A 950 1.63 10.01 -7.07
N PRO A 951 2.78 10.61 -6.75
CA PRO A 951 3.08 11.08 -5.39
C PRO A 951 2.04 12.10 -4.89
N ARG A 952 1.87 12.26 -3.56
CA ARG A 952 0.85 13.16 -2.96
C ARG A 952 0.83 14.60 -3.54
N ASN A 953 1.98 15.11 -3.98
CA ASN A 953 2.16 16.44 -4.60
C ASN A 953 2.51 16.39 -6.10
N GLY A 954 2.34 15.22 -6.72
CA GLY A 954 2.77 14.92 -8.09
C GLY A 954 1.76 15.29 -9.18
N MET A 955 0.49 15.52 -8.87
CA MET A 955 -0.54 15.80 -9.90
C MET A 955 -1.26 17.13 -9.62
N GLY A 956 -0.75 18.19 -10.24
CA GLY A 956 -1.46 19.47 -10.42
C GLY A 956 -1.96 19.64 -11.86
N SER A 957 -2.46 20.83 -12.22
CA SER A 957 -2.94 21.12 -13.59
C SER A 957 -1.90 20.86 -14.68
N ARG A 958 -0.60 21.06 -14.37
CA ARG A 958 0.52 20.73 -15.27
C ARG A 958 0.73 19.22 -15.43
N GLY A 959 0.48 18.43 -14.38
CA GLY A 959 0.57 16.97 -14.43
C GLY A 959 -0.55 16.38 -15.30
N ILE A 960 -1.78 16.89 -15.14
CA ILE A 960 -2.91 16.50 -16.01
C ILE A 960 -2.61 16.84 -17.48
N ARG A 961 -2.09 18.04 -17.75
CA ARG A 961 -1.67 18.42 -19.10
C ARG A 961 -0.55 17.52 -19.64
N ALA A 962 0.41 17.11 -18.80
CA ALA A 962 1.46 16.19 -19.21
C ALA A 962 0.89 14.82 -19.62
N ILE A 963 -0.15 14.33 -18.93
CA ILE A 963 -0.86 13.10 -19.31
C ILE A 963 -1.63 13.30 -20.62
N LEU A 964 -2.37 14.40 -20.78
CA LEU A 964 -3.12 14.67 -22.02
C LEU A 964 -2.18 14.77 -23.22
N ASN A 965 -1.08 15.52 -23.10
CA ASN A 965 -0.07 15.65 -24.14
C ASN A 965 0.61 14.32 -24.50
N PHE A 966 0.63 13.33 -23.60
CA PHE A 966 1.15 11.99 -23.90
C PHE A 966 0.21 11.21 -24.83
N PHE A 967 -1.09 11.49 -24.78
CA PHE A 967 -2.11 10.84 -25.61
C PHE A 967 -2.49 11.66 -26.86
N GLU A 968 -2.07 12.92 -26.97
CA GLU A 968 -2.28 13.78 -28.14
C GLU A 968 -1.20 13.51 -29.21
N GLU A 969 -1.61 13.00 -30.36
CA GLU A 969 -0.85 13.01 -31.64
C GLU A 969 -1.67 13.68 -32.75
#